data_AF-A0A9P9BTR9-F1
#
_entry.id   AF-A0A9P9BTR9-F1
#
_cell.length_a   1.000
_cell.length_b   1.000
_cell.length_c   1.000
_cell.angle_alpha   90.00
_cell.angle_beta   90.00
_cell.angle_gamma   90.00
#
_symmetry.space_group_name_H-M   'P 1'
#
loop_
_entity.id
_entity.type
_entity.pdbx_description
1 polymer ?
#
loop_
_entity_poly.entity_id
_entity_poly.type
_entity_poly.pdbx_seq_one_letter_code
_entity_poly.pdbx_strand_id
1 'polypeptide(L)'
;MVLDRQHDSTSTAVNGASISSGLKRGDKRTAVIIYGPGQEQIVSLFADVLGKPYKLVGSFQGISSIEQEVVLGLTANDAKIDISLRNKSAVVAINAHCVRLGMPPDLHLSTHSDYEFLYNEGPLCRRDLARFVSFTLGQINHFDTLMAKPRTYFLSMTFPDVRAALSNIDILTVGADAVELRVDLLREPLPDGTFADVPSLSYVGEQVMLLRQRTELPIIYTTRCTAENGRFPMNNPELFYEYLHRAIQWGVEYIDVELWLPEEIRRRLYEQRGNSHIMSAFHDFSGTFKWPSARAQSIFVESRKYADIVKMIAIINEHNENFELEYFRSKIRQDFPDGPPLSAVNMGALGQFSRTLNKVLTPITHPLLPLIAAPGQMSAAEINSALSLVGQLPKKFLYGICGPFSRVGTPHAPFYEKCFNELGLPHHFAVIERQPRNIGCIETLCNQKAFGGAYLNPPVSFNSLMHNSAFFSRLSNGAGPTLTEAARMIGVVDTIFVRAAHNSAPVSAPPSVPSSPSSRGDSPLHRIAESRHGLSPSDGLVFDNASWRGIVSTLTRDLAPSAYFGRTAVVLAANSDDAASTMYALKALRIGKVYTVGFKTPLVLARGLVVEPFNSLESLQRARSLNDDASPFVIVSALGADKANIVGMLVRVFGGSRGSSPNIRKVFLDLADGPRKGDPGAIAEQSGFAAYGIADTVAFTTVETLRLLVGQNVPYSFVRLASGNGMF
;
A
#
# COMPACT_ATOMS: atom_id res chain seq x y z
N MET A 1 -30.35 27.16 14.07
CA MET A 1 -30.08 27.79 12.77
C MET A 1 -29.20 26.82 12.00
N VAL A 2 -29.82 26.04 11.12
CA VAL A 2 -29.21 24.93 10.39
C VAL A 2 -28.52 25.53 9.16
N LEU A 3 -27.20 25.33 9.03
CA LEU A 3 -26.45 25.72 7.83
C LEU A 3 -26.17 24.46 7.01
N ASP A 4 -26.96 24.36 5.96
CA ASP A 4 -26.95 23.38 4.89
C ASP A 4 -25.63 23.48 4.10
N ARG A 5 -24.83 22.41 4.08
CA ARG A 5 -23.66 22.31 3.19
C ARG A 5 -24.15 21.77 1.85
N GLN A 6 -24.27 22.67 0.87
CA GLN A 6 -24.57 22.33 -0.51
C GLN A 6 -23.56 21.31 -1.05
N HIS A 7 -24.10 20.17 -1.48
CA HIS A 7 -23.43 19.25 -2.38
C HIS A 7 -23.18 19.94 -3.72
N ASP A 8 -21.91 20.19 -4.02
CA ASP A 8 -21.49 20.77 -5.29
C ASP A 8 -21.59 19.70 -6.39
N SER A 9 -22.74 19.70 -7.06
CA SER A 9 -22.98 18.98 -8.31
C SER A 9 -22.87 19.98 -9.45
N THR A 10 -21.76 19.95 -10.20
CA THR A 10 -21.68 20.10 -11.67
C THR A 10 -20.25 20.41 -12.13
N SER A 11 -19.61 19.42 -12.76
CA SER A 11 -18.58 19.62 -13.80
C SER A 11 -18.45 18.32 -14.59
N THR A 12 -19.45 18.05 -15.43
CA THR A 12 -19.42 17.01 -16.46
C THR A 12 -18.81 17.58 -17.74
N ALA A 13 -17.55 17.24 -18.03
CA ALA A 13 -17.04 16.95 -19.38
C ALA A 13 -15.57 16.50 -19.32
N VAL A 14 -15.27 15.38 -20.01
CA VAL A 14 -14.00 14.63 -20.04
C VAL A 14 -13.74 13.69 -18.84
N ASN A 15 -14.75 12.87 -18.49
CA ASN A 15 -14.56 11.73 -17.60
C ASN A 15 -13.93 10.55 -18.37
N GLY A 16 -12.61 10.41 -18.28
CA GLY A 16 -11.98 9.08 -18.36
C GLY A 16 -12.38 8.29 -17.12
N ALA A 17 -12.76 7.02 -17.27
CA ALA A 17 -13.11 6.15 -16.14
C ALA A 17 -12.05 6.24 -15.02
N SER A 18 -12.52 6.33 -13.77
CA SER A 18 -11.66 6.36 -12.57
C SER A 18 -10.84 5.08 -12.51
N ILE A 19 -9.57 5.16 -12.87
CA ILE A 19 -8.62 4.06 -12.73
C ILE A 19 -8.55 3.68 -11.25
N SER A 20 -8.85 2.42 -10.93
CA SER A 20 -8.75 1.85 -9.59
C SER A 20 -7.29 1.66 -9.10
N SER A 21 -6.39 2.59 -9.43
CA SER A 21 -4.96 2.50 -9.07
C SER A 21 -4.67 2.85 -7.61
N GLY A 22 -5.62 3.47 -6.91
CA GLY A 22 -5.41 4.03 -5.56
C GLY A 22 -4.62 5.34 -5.57
N LEU A 23 -4.09 5.78 -6.73
CA LEU A 23 -3.37 7.03 -6.89
C LEU A 23 -4.33 8.20 -7.12
N LYS A 24 -4.14 9.28 -6.37
CA LYS A 24 -4.95 10.50 -6.40
C LYS A 24 -4.10 11.67 -6.90
N ARG A 25 -4.74 12.77 -7.32
CA ARG A 25 -4.02 14.01 -7.72
C ARG A 25 -3.25 14.62 -6.54
N GLY A 26 -3.76 14.44 -5.32
CA GLY A 26 -3.24 15.05 -4.12
C GLY A 26 -3.77 16.46 -3.86
N ASP A 27 -3.15 17.10 -2.87
CA ASP A 27 -3.43 18.45 -2.38
C ASP A 27 -3.22 19.49 -3.50
N LYS A 28 -4.13 20.46 -3.57
CA LYS A 28 -4.10 21.57 -4.53
C LYS A 28 -3.53 22.84 -3.90
N ARG A 29 -3.02 22.80 -2.70
CA ARG A 29 -2.35 23.95 -2.08
C ARG A 29 -0.88 24.00 -2.52
N THR A 30 -0.29 25.18 -2.49
CA THR A 30 1.14 25.39 -2.73
C THR A 30 1.93 24.84 -1.55
N ALA A 31 2.91 23.97 -1.81
CA ALA A 31 3.77 23.41 -0.77
C ALA A 31 4.87 24.41 -0.40
N VAL A 32 4.91 24.82 0.87
CA VAL A 32 5.94 25.68 1.43
C VAL A 32 6.77 24.87 2.43
N ILE A 33 8.05 24.70 2.14
CA ILE A 33 9.01 23.96 2.94
C ILE A 33 9.77 24.96 3.82
N ILE A 34 9.54 24.86 5.12
CA ILE A 34 10.28 25.64 6.12
C ILE A 34 11.56 24.87 6.43
N TYR A 35 12.71 25.53 6.35
CA TYR A 35 14.01 24.88 6.55
C TYR A 35 14.93 25.67 7.48
N GLY A 36 15.78 24.96 8.22
CA GLY A 36 16.75 25.55 9.13
C GLY A 36 17.88 26.31 8.41
N PRO A 37 18.60 27.22 9.09
CA PRO A 37 19.77 27.91 8.51
C PRO A 37 20.78 26.92 7.90
N GLY A 38 21.24 27.19 6.69
CA GLY A 38 22.20 26.33 5.98
C GLY A 38 21.63 25.02 5.41
N GLN A 39 20.33 24.75 5.54
CA GLN A 39 19.68 23.51 5.10
C GLN A 39 18.90 23.63 3.78
N GLU A 40 19.17 24.66 2.96
CA GLU A 40 18.42 24.96 1.72
C GLU A 40 18.28 23.75 0.77
N GLN A 41 19.28 22.87 0.76
CA GLN A 41 19.27 21.62 -0.01
C GLN A 41 18.01 20.76 0.21
N ILE A 42 17.38 20.82 1.39
CA ILE A 42 16.14 20.07 1.64
C ILE A 42 15.00 20.54 0.74
N VAL A 43 14.91 21.84 0.43
CA VAL A 43 13.89 22.40 -0.47
C VAL A 43 14.04 21.82 -1.86
N SER A 44 15.29 21.77 -2.36
CA SER A 44 15.59 21.16 -3.66
C SER A 44 15.23 19.67 -3.70
N LEU A 45 15.43 18.94 -2.59
CA LEU A 45 15.06 17.53 -2.51
C LEU A 45 13.53 17.34 -2.55
N PHE A 46 12.76 18.15 -1.82
CA PHE A 46 11.29 18.15 -1.90
C PHE A 46 10.82 18.44 -3.33
N ALA A 47 11.42 19.43 -3.98
CA ALA A 47 11.14 19.81 -5.35
C ALA A 47 11.40 18.66 -6.34
N ASP A 48 12.58 18.05 -6.24
CA ASP A 48 12.93 16.87 -7.03
C ASP A 48 11.93 15.73 -6.83
N VAL A 49 11.60 15.39 -5.58
CA VAL A 49 10.68 14.29 -5.24
C VAL A 49 9.28 14.55 -5.77
N LEU A 50 8.81 15.80 -5.71
CA LEU A 50 7.51 16.20 -6.24
C LEU A 50 7.51 16.41 -7.76
N GLY A 51 8.69 16.39 -8.40
CA GLY A 51 8.88 16.66 -9.82
C GLY A 51 8.53 18.09 -10.22
N LYS A 52 8.82 19.06 -9.33
CA LYS A 52 8.51 20.48 -9.50
C LYS A 52 9.77 21.33 -9.38
N PRO A 53 9.84 22.49 -10.05
CA PRO A 53 10.86 23.49 -9.74
C PRO A 53 10.68 24.02 -8.31
N TYR A 54 11.71 24.67 -7.77
CA TYR A 54 11.61 25.40 -6.51
C TYR A 54 12.07 26.84 -6.60
N LYS A 55 11.61 27.64 -5.64
CA LYS A 55 12.02 29.03 -5.44
C LYS A 55 12.07 29.33 -3.95
N LEU A 56 13.03 30.15 -3.54
CA LEU A 56 13.06 30.70 -2.20
C LEU A 56 12.24 31.99 -2.10
N VAL A 57 11.50 32.13 -1.00
CA VAL A 57 10.68 33.30 -0.68
C VAL A 57 11.03 33.81 0.72
N GLY A 58 10.67 35.06 1.03
CA GLY A 58 10.98 35.71 2.30
C GLY A 58 9.79 35.83 3.28
N SER A 59 8.58 35.40 2.88
CA SER A 59 7.38 35.51 3.71
C SER A 59 6.26 34.58 3.22
N PHE A 60 5.31 34.22 4.09
CA PHE A 60 4.04 33.62 3.67
C PHE A 60 3.09 34.64 3.01
N GLN A 61 3.26 35.93 3.30
CA GLN A 61 2.46 36.99 2.69
C GLN A 61 2.55 36.97 1.16
N GLY A 62 1.40 36.98 0.49
CA GLY A 62 1.29 37.03 -0.97
C GLY A 62 1.32 35.66 -1.67
N ILE A 63 1.59 34.56 -0.95
CA ILE A 63 1.54 33.22 -1.54
C ILE A 63 0.09 32.84 -1.86
N SER A 64 -0.15 32.45 -3.11
CA SER A 64 -1.48 32.06 -3.60
C SER A 64 -1.51 30.63 -4.11
N SER A 65 -2.72 30.10 -4.34
CA SER A 65 -2.89 28.78 -4.94
C SER A 65 -2.49 28.72 -6.42
N ILE A 66 -2.21 29.85 -7.08
CA ILE A 66 -1.76 29.86 -8.48
C ILE A 66 -0.32 29.31 -8.60
N GLU A 67 0.44 29.32 -7.50
CA GLU A 67 1.82 28.82 -7.42
C GLU A 67 1.92 27.29 -7.20
N GLN A 68 0.82 26.55 -7.38
CA GLN A 68 0.73 25.10 -7.19
C GLN A 68 1.82 24.29 -7.91
N GLU A 69 2.37 24.80 -9.01
CA GLU A 69 3.37 24.10 -9.83
C GLU A 69 4.82 24.31 -9.35
N VAL A 70 5.04 25.05 -8.26
CA VAL A 70 6.36 25.33 -7.68
C VAL A 70 6.39 24.91 -6.21
N VAL A 71 7.53 24.39 -5.74
CA VAL A 71 7.80 24.21 -4.30
C VAL A 71 8.48 25.47 -3.76
N LEU A 72 7.91 26.08 -2.74
CA LEU A 72 8.47 27.29 -2.14
C LEU A 72 9.31 26.93 -0.92
N GLY A 73 10.51 27.49 -0.81
CA GLY A 73 11.35 27.39 0.37
C GLY A 73 11.29 28.68 1.19
N LEU A 74 11.15 28.56 2.52
CA LEU A 74 11.19 29.69 3.44
C LEU A 74 12.10 29.36 4.63
N THR A 75 12.97 30.29 5.04
CA THR A 75 13.83 30.03 6.19
C THR A 75 13.00 29.94 7.47
N ALA A 76 13.44 29.14 8.43
CA ALA A 76 12.77 29.02 9.72
C ALA A 76 12.64 30.37 10.46
N ASN A 77 13.59 31.29 10.28
CA ASN A 77 13.53 32.62 10.89
C ASN A 77 12.46 33.50 10.25
N ASP A 78 12.38 33.50 8.92
CA ASP A 78 11.38 34.29 8.20
C ASP A 78 9.98 33.71 8.40
N ALA A 79 9.84 32.38 8.38
CA ALA A 79 8.57 31.70 8.64
C ALA A 79 7.96 32.05 9.99
N LYS A 80 8.76 32.23 11.05
CA LYS A 80 8.27 32.60 12.38
C LYS A 80 7.59 33.97 12.41
N ILE A 81 7.88 34.84 11.45
CA ILE A 81 7.33 36.19 11.41
C ILE A 81 5.83 36.15 11.08
N ASP A 82 5.40 35.30 10.14
CA ASP A 82 4.03 35.34 9.59
C ASP A 82 3.33 33.98 9.36
N ILE A 83 3.89 32.83 9.79
CA ILE A 83 3.26 31.50 9.60
C ILE A 83 1.84 31.40 10.17
N SER A 84 1.55 32.11 11.27
CA SER A 84 0.24 32.13 11.93
C SER A 84 -0.82 32.86 11.10
N LEU A 85 -0.40 33.78 10.23
CA LEU A 85 -1.25 34.61 9.37
C LEU A 85 -1.40 34.04 7.95
N ARG A 86 -0.75 32.90 7.65
CA ARG A 86 -0.76 32.33 6.30
C ARG A 86 -2.17 31.93 5.86
N ASN A 87 -2.39 31.95 4.54
CA ASN A 87 -3.62 31.43 3.96
C ASN A 87 -3.63 29.89 3.94
N LYS A 88 -4.21 29.27 4.98
CA LYS A 88 -4.29 27.80 5.13
C LYS A 88 -5.07 27.09 4.01
N SER A 89 -5.93 27.80 3.27
CA SER A 89 -6.65 27.22 2.11
C SER A 89 -5.82 27.26 0.82
N ALA A 90 -4.74 28.05 0.78
CA ALA A 90 -3.85 28.16 -0.37
C ALA A 90 -2.50 27.45 -0.15
N VAL A 91 -2.07 27.24 1.09
CA VAL A 91 -0.73 26.76 1.44
C VAL A 91 -0.77 25.50 2.31
N VAL A 92 0.08 24.51 1.98
CA VAL A 92 0.52 23.47 2.92
C VAL A 92 1.87 23.88 3.46
N ALA A 93 1.97 24.13 4.77
CA ALA A 93 3.26 24.41 5.41
C ALA A 93 3.86 23.11 5.97
N ILE A 94 5.07 22.76 5.53
CA ILE A 94 5.82 21.60 6.00
C ILE A 94 7.08 22.09 6.70
N ASN A 95 7.19 21.85 8.01
CA ASN A 95 8.39 22.13 8.78
C ASN A 95 9.42 21.00 8.58
N ALA A 96 10.41 21.21 7.71
CA ALA A 96 11.47 20.24 7.50
C ALA A 96 12.62 20.48 8.49
N HIS A 97 12.79 19.56 9.42
CA HIS A 97 13.71 19.73 10.55
C HIS A 97 14.77 18.65 10.60
N CYS A 98 16.04 19.06 10.63
CA CYS A 98 17.14 18.14 10.86
C CYS A 98 17.28 17.86 12.36
N VAL A 99 17.14 16.60 12.76
CA VAL A 99 17.19 16.20 14.19
C VAL A 99 18.54 16.49 14.86
N ARG A 100 19.61 16.75 14.09
CA ARG A 100 20.93 17.14 14.60
C ARG A 100 21.05 18.61 14.99
N LEU A 101 20.12 19.46 14.53
CA LEU A 101 20.12 20.90 14.83
C LEU A 101 19.42 21.22 16.16
N GLY A 102 19.27 20.22 17.03
CA GLY A 102 18.52 20.31 18.27
C GLY A 102 17.08 19.85 18.09
N MET A 103 16.53 19.20 19.12
CA MET A 103 15.16 18.72 19.16
C MET A 103 14.53 19.08 20.53
N PRO A 104 13.19 19.19 20.62
CA PRO A 104 12.23 19.16 19.51
C PRO A 104 12.38 20.38 18.57
N PRO A 105 11.75 20.35 17.38
CA PRO A 105 11.70 21.52 16.51
C PRO A 105 11.03 22.71 17.21
N ASP A 106 11.21 23.92 16.65
CA ASP A 106 10.63 25.14 17.21
C ASP A 106 9.11 25.02 17.38
N LEU A 107 8.64 25.19 18.62
CA LEU A 107 7.23 24.95 18.97
C LEU A 107 6.29 25.87 18.20
N HIS A 108 6.65 27.13 17.96
CA HIS A 108 5.79 28.06 17.22
C HIS A 108 5.60 27.61 15.77
N LEU A 109 6.69 27.19 15.11
CA LEU A 109 6.63 26.61 13.77
C LEU A 109 5.82 25.31 13.75
N SER A 110 6.07 24.40 14.68
CA SER A 110 5.32 23.15 14.76
C SER A 110 3.84 23.38 14.98
N THR A 111 3.44 24.22 15.95
CA THR A 111 2.03 24.52 16.23
C THR A 111 1.29 25.05 15.01
N HIS A 112 1.97 25.85 14.18
CA HIS A 112 1.33 26.45 13.04
C HIS A 112 1.48 25.62 11.77
N SER A 113 2.42 24.70 11.63
CA SER A 113 2.60 23.92 10.39
C SER A 113 1.54 22.83 10.19
N ASP A 114 1.22 22.51 8.94
CA ASP A 114 0.32 21.40 8.61
C ASP A 114 1.01 20.06 8.90
N TYR A 115 2.29 19.97 8.52
CA TYR A 115 3.11 18.77 8.73
C TYR A 115 4.54 19.12 9.15
N GLU A 116 5.26 18.12 9.63
CA GLU A 116 6.64 18.22 10.08
C GLU A 116 7.43 17.00 9.58
N PHE A 117 8.47 17.24 8.79
CA PHE A 117 9.32 16.20 8.23
C PHE A 117 10.65 16.17 8.98
N LEU A 118 10.87 15.11 9.75
CA LEU A 118 12.12 14.90 10.49
C LEU A 118 13.12 14.16 9.61
N TYR A 119 14.36 14.62 9.58
CA TYR A 119 15.43 13.98 8.81
C TYR A 119 16.80 14.08 9.49
N ASN A 120 17.74 13.26 9.03
CA ASN A 120 19.15 13.30 9.44
C ASN A 120 20.00 14.00 8.37
N GLU A 121 21.04 14.72 8.78
CA GLU A 121 22.03 15.39 7.90
C GLU A 121 22.90 14.44 7.05
N GLY A 122 22.81 13.12 7.29
CA GLY A 122 23.41 12.10 6.41
C GLY A 122 22.80 12.10 5.00
N PRO A 123 23.13 11.15 4.12
CA PRO A 123 22.48 11.11 2.81
C PRO A 123 20.97 11.05 3.00
N LEU A 124 20.28 12.12 2.59
CA LEU A 124 18.86 12.29 2.80
C LEU A 124 18.12 11.09 2.21
N CYS A 125 17.28 10.44 3.02
CA CYS A 125 16.52 9.29 2.57
C CYS A 125 15.40 9.75 1.63
N ARG A 126 15.69 9.80 0.34
CA ARG A 126 14.75 10.22 -0.71
C ARG A 126 13.45 9.40 -0.69
N ARG A 127 13.56 8.09 -0.46
CA ARG A 127 12.43 7.17 -0.31
C ARG A 127 11.51 7.53 0.87
N ASP A 128 12.10 7.87 2.01
CA ASP A 128 11.36 8.31 3.20
C ASP A 128 10.56 9.59 2.89
N LEU A 129 11.23 10.57 2.29
CA LEU A 129 10.57 11.79 1.85
C LEU A 129 9.46 11.54 0.83
N ALA A 130 9.73 10.71 -0.19
CA ALA A 130 8.75 10.37 -1.23
C ALA A 130 7.48 9.76 -0.62
N ARG A 131 7.63 8.87 0.35
CA ARG A 131 6.50 8.29 1.07
C ARG A 131 5.77 9.31 1.93
N PHE A 132 6.50 10.10 2.70
CA PHE A 132 5.93 11.17 3.51
C PHE A 132 5.10 12.15 2.67
N VAL A 133 5.64 12.69 1.58
CA VAL A 133 4.90 13.67 0.76
C VAL A 133 3.78 13.04 -0.06
N SER A 134 3.96 11.79 -0.53
CA SER A 134 2.89 11.07 -1.24
C SER A 134 1.68 10.87 -0.33
N PHE A 135 1.90 10.55 0.94
CA PHE A 135 0.84 10.38 1.93
C PHE A 135 0.27 11.71 2.43
N THR A 136 1.11 12.61 2.94
CA THR A 136 0.68 13.89 3.55
C THR A 136 0.05 14.85 2.56
N LEU A 137 0.41 14.76 1.27
CA LEU A 137 -0.26 15.52 0.20
C LEU A 137 -1.36 14.71 -0.49
N GLY A 138 -1.82 13.59 0.09
CA GLY A 138 -3.01 12.87 -0.36
C GLY A 138 -2.91 12.24 -1.75
N GLN A 139 -1.70 11.91 -2.21
CA GLN A 139 -1.46 11.26 -3.51
C GLN A 139 -1.64 9.75 -3.45
N ILE A 140 -1.44 9.15 -2.27
CA ILE A 140 -1.67 7.72 -1.99
C ILE A 140 -2.65 7.56 -0.83
N ASN A 141 -3.44 6.47 -0.85
CA ASN A 141 -4.32 6.09 0.25
C ASN A 141 -4.14 4.62 0.62
N HIS A 142 -3.46 4.36 1.74
CA HIS A 142 -3.27 3.01 2.26
C HIS A 142 -4.57 2.39 2.79
N PHE A 143 -5.49 3.20 3.34
CA PHE A 143 -6.71 2.73 3.97
C PHE A 143 -7.62 1.97 3.00
N ASP A 144 -7.98 2.58 1.87
CA ASP A 144 -8.87 1.95 0.87
C ASP A 144 -8.27 0.63 0.37
N THR A 145 -6.95 0.61 0.16
CA THR A 145 -6.21 -0.57 -0.31
C THR A 145 -6.26 -1.69 0.72
N LEU A 146 -6.07 -1.38 2.01
CA LEU A 146 -6.11 -2.35 3.10
C LEU A 146 -7.53 -2.84 3.38
N MET A 147 -8.54 -1.96 3.34
CA MET A 147 -9.94 -2.34 3.58
C MET A 147 -10.52 -3.20 2.45
N ALA A 148 -9.94 -3.15 1.24
CA ALA A 148 -10.29 -4.05 0.14
C ALA A 148 -9.77 -5.49 0.33
N LYS A 149 -8.81 -5.71 1.24
CA LYS A 149 -8.29 -7.06 1.50
C LYS A 149 -9.29 -7.89 2.29
N PRO A 150 -9.39 -9.22 2.04
CA PRO A 150 -10.26 -10.10 2.81
C PRO A 150 -9.92 -10.15 4.31
N ARG A 151 -8.64 -9.93 4.63
CA ARG A 151 -8.11 -9.90 6.00
C ARG A 151 -6.89 -9.00 6.06
N THR A 152 -6.76 -8.27 7.17
CA THR A 152 -5.60 -7.43 7.46
C THR A 152 -5.03 -7.67 8.86
N TYR A 153 -3.72 -7.47 9.00
CA TYR A 153 -2.98 -7.67 10.24
C TYR A 153 -2.08 -6.46 10.54
N PHE A 154 -1.79 -6.21 11.81
CA PHE A 154 -0.70 -5.28 12.16
C PHE A 154 0.20 -5.86 13.25
N LEU A 155 1.50 -5.63 13.12
CA LEU A 155 2.50 -6.06 14.10
C LEU A 155 2.63 -5.02 15.21
N SER A 156 2.36 -5.42 16.46
CA SER A 156 2.63 -4.56 17.63
C SER A 156 4.12 -4.59 17.98
N MET A 157 4.85 -3.51 17.69
CA MET A 157 6.26 -3.43 18.07
C MET A 157 6.40 -3.07 19.55
N THR A 158 7.03 -3.95 20.31
CA THR A 158 7.19 -3.85 21.77
C THR A 158 8.61 -3.48 22.20
N PHE A 159 9.44 -3.04 21.26
CA PHE A 159 10.82 -2.64 21.55
C PHE A 159 10.86 -1.32 22.33
N PRO A 160 11.75 -1.19 23.34
CA PRO A 160 11.97 0.07 24.05
C PRO A 160 12.69 1.12 23.18
N ASP A 161 13.38 0.69 22.13
CA ASP A 161 13.99 1.51 21.07
C ASP A 161 13.85 0.73 19.75
N VAL A 162 13.27 1.37 18.73
CA VAL A 162 13.04 0.82 17.38
C VAL A 162 14.35 0.40 16.72
N ARG A 163 15.50 1.00 17.07
CA ARG A 163 16.82 0.61 16.54
C ARG A 163 17.10 -0.89 16.72
N ALA A 164 16.61 -1.49 17.80
CA ALA A 164 16.77 -2.92 18.07
C ALA A 164 16.02 -3.82 17.05
N ALA A 165 14.99 -3.29 16.37
CA ALA A 165 14.22 -4.01 15.38
C ALA A 165 14.78 -3.88 13.95
N LEU A 166 15.54 -2.82 13.66
CA LEU A 166 15.81 -2.40 12.28
C LEU A 166 16.58 -3.41 11.44
N SER A 167 17.43 -4.24 12.04
CA SER A 167 18.17 -5.28 11.31
C SER A 167 17.30 -6.45 10.87
N ASN A 168 16.17 -6.67 11.57
CA ASN A 168 15.28 -7.82 11.37
C ASN A 168 13.88 -7.41 10.91
N ILE A 169 13.64 -6.12 10.65
CA ILE A 169 12.31 -5.58 10.35
C ILE A 169 11.67 -6.25 9.13
N ASP A 170 12.49 -6.64 8.15
CA ASP A 170 12.04 -7.31 6.93
C ASP A 170 11.45 -8.69 7.21
N ILE A 171 11.93 -9.37 8.26
CA ILE A 171 11.41 -10.68 8.71
C ILE A 171 10.23 -10.45 9.66
N LEU A 172 10.39 -9.55 10.63
CA LEU A 172 9.36 -9.24 11.64
C LEU A 172 8.01 -8.88 11.03
N THR A 173 8.02 -8.22 9.86
CA THR A 173 6.83 -7.67 9.22
C THR A 173 6.20 -8.58 8.16
N VAL A 174 6.71 -9.81 7.98
CA VAL A 174 6.07 -10.82 7.10
C VAL A 174 4.65 -11.11 7.60
N GLY A 175 3.67 -11.02 6.71
CA GLY A 175 2.25 -11.20 7.03
C GLY A 175 1.57 -9.95 7.61
N ALA A 176 2.33 -8.92 8.00
CA ALA A 176 1.77 -7.66 8.51
C ALA A 176 1.40 -6.70 7.36
N ASP A 177 0.30 -5.97 7.56
CA ASP A 177 -0.15 -4.89 6.67
C ASP A 177 0.15 -3.49 7.21
N ALA A 178 0.44 -3.39 8.50
CA ALA A 178 0.88 -2.19 9.18
C ALA A 178 1.80 -2.56 10.37
N VAL A 179 2.57 -1.59 10.85
CA VAL A 179 3.37 -1.73 12.08
C VAL A 179 2.87 -0.73 13.12
N GLU A 180 2.59 -1.20 14.33
CA GLU A 180 2.22 -0.35 15.45
C GLU A 180 3.45 0.04 16.25
N LEU A 181 3.70 1.35 16.36
CA LEU A 181 4.65 1.95 17.29
C LEU A 181 3.93 2.20 18.63
N ARG A 182 4.27 1.38 19.64
CA ARG A 182 3.80 1.56 21.01
C ARG A 182 4.64 2.59 21.74
N VAL A 183 4.23 3.85 21.66
CA VAL A 183 4.94 5.00 22.23
C VAL A 183 5.09 4.87 23.73
N ASP A 184 4.07 4.31 24.39
CA ASP A 184 4.10 4.06 25.83
C ASP A 184 5.12 2.99 26.25
N LEU A 185 5.62 2.17 25.33
CA LEU A 185 6.65 1.17 25.63
C LEU A 185 8.07 1.63 25.32
N LEU A 186 8.21 2.76 24.62
CA LEU A 186 9.51 3.37 24.37
C LEU A 186 10.17 3.80 25.68
N ARG A 187 11.49 3.67 25.76
CA ARG A 187 12.29 4.07 26.92
C ARG A 187 13.41 4.99 26.48
N GLU A 188 13.22 6.28 26.69
CA GLU A 188 14.25 7.29 26.45
C GLU A 188 15.27 7.27 27.59
N PRO A 189 16.56 6.99 27.33
CA PRO A 189 17.60 7.04 28.34
C PRO A 189 17.95 8.49 28.72
N LEU A 190 18.17 8.73 30.01
CA LEU A 190 18.59 10.03 30.55
C LEU A 190 20.10 10.03 30.90
N PRO A 191 20.75 11.21 30.97
CA PRO A 191 22.19 11.31 31.26
C PRO A 191 22.62 10.71 32.61
N ASP A 192 21.70 10.60 33.56
CA ASP A 192 21.92 10.03 34.89
C ASP A 192 21.80 8.48 34.93
N GLY A 193 21.55 7.85 33.77
CA GLY A 193 21.39 6.40 33.65
C GLY A 193 19.97 5.90 33.95
N THR A 194 19.04 6.81 34.27
CA THR A 194 17.62 6.49 34.41
C THR A 194 16.90 6.61 33.06
N PHE A 195 15.57 6.46 33.05
CA PHE A 195 14.76 6.62 31.85
C PHE A 195 13.66 7.64 32.12
N ALA A 196 13.27 8.40 31.09
CA ALA A 196 12.15 9.31 31.19
C ALA A 196 10.85 8.55 31.50
N ASP A 197 10.02 9.08 32.39
CA ASP A 197 8.70 8.52 32.71
C ASP A 197 7.77 8.53 31.50
N VAL A 198 7.85 9.60 30.70
CA VAL A 198 7.22 9.72 29.38
C VAL A 198 8.32 10.09 28.39
N PRO A 199 8.51 9.33 27.30
CA PRO A 199 9.54 9.66 26.31
C PRO A 199 9.20 10.98 25.62
N SER A 200 10.19 11.87 25.53
CA SER A 200 10.05 13.18 24.91
C SER A 200 9.61 13.10 23.44
N LEU A 201 8.90 14.11 22.95
CA LEU A 201 8.56 14.19 21.52
C LEU A 201 9.81 14.20 20.61
N SER A 202 10.94 14.68 21.13
CA SER A 202 12.23 14.59 20.46
C SER A 202 12.60 13.12 20.18
N TYR A 203 12.63 12.31 21.23
CA TYR A 203 12.95 10.90 21.12
C TYR A 203 11.92 10.16 20.26
N VAL A 204 10.63 10.35 20.53
CA VAL A 204 9.55 9.67 19.79
C VAL A 204 9.56 10.03 18.30
N GLY A 205 9.79 11.29 17.94
CA GLY A 205 9.90 11.73 16.55
C GLY A 205 11.06 11.05 15.82
N GLU A 206 12.20 10.88 16.49
CA GLU A 206 13.33 10.12 15.95
C GLU A 206 12.96 8.64 15.71
N GLN A 207 12.22 8.03 16.63
CA GLN A 207 11.75 6.64 16.50
C GLN A 207 10.82 6.46 15.29
N VAL A 208 9.90 7.41 15.05
CA VAL A 208 9.01 7.42 13.88
C VAL A 208 9.82 7.55 12.59
N MET A 209 10.77 8.49 12.54
CA MET A 209 11.66 8.69 11.39
C MET A 209 12.45 7.41 11.07
N LEU A 210 13.11 6.82 12.06
CA LEU A 210 13.93 5.60 11.89
C LEU A 210 13.09 4.42 11.40
N LEU A 211 11.86 4.28 11.92
CA LEU A 211 10.94 3.24 11.48
C LEU A 211 10.54 3.42 10.01
N ARG A 212 10.05 4.61 9.65
CA ARG A 212 9.57 4.94 8.30
C ARG A 212 10.66 4.71 7.26
N GLN A 213 11.91 5.04 7.59
CA GLN A 213 13.08 4.81 6.72
C GLN A 213 13.37 3.34 6.42
N ARG A 214 12.88 2.40 7.24
CA ARG A 214 13.20 0.97 7.13
C ARG A 214 12.06 0.07 6.68
N THR A 215 10.79 0.47 6.79
CA THR A 215 9.65 -0.36 6.36
C THR A 215 8.68 0.37 5.45
N GLU A 216 8.21 -0.28 4.37
CA GLU A 216 7.15 0.24 3.47
C GLU A 216 5.75 0.21 4.06
N LEU A 217 5.56 -0.44 5.20
CA LEU A 217 4.25 -0.57 5.80
C LEU A 217 3.78 0.75 6.41
N PRO A 218 2.47 1.04 6.35
CA PRO A 218 1.83 2.06 7.16
C PRO A 218 2.16 1.91 8.65
N ILE A 219 2.33 3.04 9.33
CA ILE A 219 2.57 3.09 10.77
C ILE A 219 1.24 3.35 11.49
N ILE A 220 1.01 2.61 12.58
CA ILE A 220 -0.01 2.90 13.58
C ILE A 220 0.71 3.50 14.79
N TYR A 221 0.33 4.71 15.20
CA TYR A 221 0.89 5.37 16.38
C TYR A 221 -0.06 5.23 17.56
N THR A 222 0.43 4.63 18.65
CA THR A 222 -0.39 4.28 19.81
C THR A 222 0.25 4.80 21.10
N THR A 223 -0.48 5.66 21.81
CA THR A 223 -0.23 6.03 23.21
C THR A 223 -1.21 5.26 24.09
N ARG A 224 -0.87 4.04 24.53
CA ARG A 224 -1.77 3.23 25.36
C ARG A 224 -1.73 3.71 26.81
N CYS A 225 -2.89 4.00 27.40
CA CYS A 225 -2.94 4.49 28.77
C CYS A 225 -2.75 3.40 29.84
N THR A 226 -2.45 3.79 31.07
CA THR A 226 -2.26 2.87 32.20
C THR A 226 -3.49 2.03 32.55
N ALA A 227 -4.72 2.56 32.40
CA ALA A 227 -5.94 1.80 32.67
C ALA A 227 -6.23 0.73 31.60
N GLU A 228 -5.69 0.92 30.39
CA GLU A 228 -5.77 -0.03 29.28
C GLU A 228 -4.47 -0.85 29.11
N ASN A 229 -3.74 -1.08 30.22
CA ASN A 229 -2.51 -1.90 30.28
C ASN A 229 -1.36 -1.39 29.38
N GLY A 230 -1.29 -0.07 29.18
CA GLY A 230 -0.11 0.63 28.69
C GLY A 230 0.66 1.32 29.80
N ARG A 231 1.51 2.27 29.43
CA ARG A 231 2.30 3.08 30.38
C ARG A 231 2.09 4.59 30.24
N PHE A 232 1.28 5.04 29.28
CA PHE A 232 1.07 6.47 29.07
C PHE A 232 0.16 7.04 30.19
N PRO A 233 0.53 8.15 30.83
CA PRO A 233 -0.14 8.61 32.05
C PRO A 233 -1.48 9.30 31.76
N MET A 234 -2.51 9.00 32.55
CA MET A 234 -3.89 9.47 32.33
C MET A 234 -4.24 10.80 33.02
N ASN A 235 -3.36 11.32 33.86
CA ASN A 235 -3.60 12.54 34.64
C ASN A 235 -3.72 13.81 33.79
N ASN A 236 -3.22 13.80 32.56
CA ASN A 236 -3.30 14.93 31.63
C ASN A 236 -3.76 14.49 30.23
N PRO A 237 -5.08 14.56 29.92
CA PRO A 237 -5.60 14.22 28.60
C PRO A 237 -5.04 15.07 27.45
N GLU A 238 -4.66 16.33 27.69
CA GLU A 238 -4.07 17.18 26.64
C GLU A 238 -2.67 16.68 26.23
N LEU A 239 -1.97 15.94 27.10
CA LEU A 239 -0.72 15.27 26.72
C LEU A 239 -0.95 14.23 25.61
N PHE A 240 -2.07 13.50 25.66
CA PHE A 240 -2.45 12.60 24.55
C PHE A 240 -2.71 13.38 23.28
N TYR A 241 -3.43 14.50 23.36
CA TYR A 241 -3.65 15.35 22.19
C TYR A 241 -2.32 15.80 21.58
N GLU A 242 -1.38 16.29 22.39
CA GLU A 242 -0.08 16.75 21.92
C GLU A 242 0.67 15.67 21.14
N TYR A 243 0.75 14.45 21.70
CA TYR A 243 1.46 13.33 21.07
C TYR A 243 0.74 12.81 19.82
N LEU A 244 -0.59 12.69 19.86
CA LEU A 244 -1.38 12.19 18.73
C LEU A 244 -1.46 13.21 17.58
N HIS A 245 -1.58 14.50 17.90
CA HIS A 245 -1.50 15.58 16.90
C HIS A 245 -0.10 15.64 16.28
N ARG A 246 0.95 15.45 17.08
CA ARG A 246 2.31 15.40 16.55
C ARG A 246 2.52 14.22 15.58
N ALA A 247 1.94 13.05 15.87
CA ALA A 247 1.96 11.91 14.95
C ALA A 247 1.27 12.22 13.61
N ILE A 248 0.15 12.96 13.62
CA ILE A 248 -0.49 13.46 12.39
C ILE A 248 0.48 14.36 11.61
N GLN A 249 1.16 15.29 12.28
CA GLN A 249 2.12 16.20 11.64
C GLN A 249 3.32 15.45 11.05
N TRP A 250 3.80 14.41 11.72
CA TRP A 250 4.84 13.51 11.18
C TRP A 250 4.34 12.58 10.06
N GLY A 251 3.09 12.74 9.63
CA GLY A 251 2.50 12.02 8.51
C GLY A 251 2.26 10.54 8.80
N VAL A 252 1.95 10.16 10.05
CA VAL A 252 1.62 8.77 10.38
C VAL A 252 0.26 8.39 9.80
N GLU A 253 0.15 7.21 9.21
CA GLU A 253 -1.03 6.76 8.47
C GLU A 253 -2.23 6.46 9.39
N TYR A 254 -1.99 5.93 10.58
CA TYR A 254 -3.02 5.62 11.57
C TYR A 254 -2.66 6.12 12.96
N ILE A 255 -3.63 6.71 13.66
CA ILE A 255 -3.49 7.07 15.08
C ILE A 255 -4.53 6.32 15.92
N ASP A 256 -4.10 5.71 17.02
CA ASP A 256 -4.97 5.01 17.98
C ASP A 256 -5.45 6.01 19.04
N VAL A 257 -6.74 6.34 19.01
CA VAL A 257 -7.38 7.35 19.86
C VAL A 257 -8.31 6.65 20.84
N GLU A 258 -7.96 6.67 22.12
CA GLU A 258 -8.72 5.95 23.15
C GLU A 258 -10.06 6.65 23.47
N LEU A 259 -11.12 5.86 23.66
CA LEU A 259 -12.48 6.36 23.84
C LEU A 259 -12.66 7.15 25.16
N TRP A 260 -11.86 6.86 26.18
CA TRP A 260 -11.95 7.57 27.47
C TRP A 260 -11.55 9.04 27.35
N LEU A 261 -10.81 9.43 26.30
CA LEU A 261 -10.44 10.82 26.06
C LEU A 261 -11.69 11.69 25.94
N PRO A 262 -11.66 12.92 26.51
CA PRO A 262 -12.74 13.88 26.36
C PRO A 262 -13.18 14.01 24.90
N GLU A 263 -14.49 14.09 24.67
CA GLU A 263 -15.04 14.17 23.31
C GLU A 263 -14.45 15.33 22.50
N GLU A 264 -14.19 16.47 23.15
CA GLU A 264 -13.56 17.62 22.50
C GLU A 264 -12.19 17.28 21.90
N ILE A 265 -11.35 16.53 22.63
CA ILE A 265 -10.03 16.10 22.15
C ILE A 265 -10.19 15.14 20.96
N ARG A 266 -11.08 14.15 21.07
CA ARG A 266 -11.35 13.18 19.98
C ARG A 266 -11.85 13.89 18.71
N ARG A 267 -12.77 14.84 18.86
CA ARG A 267 -13.29 15.67 17.77
C ARG A 267 -12.20 16.54 17.13
N ARG A 268 -11.37 17.23 17.93
CA ARG A 268 -10.23 18.04 17.44
C ARG A 268 -9.27 17.19 16.61
N LEU A 269 -8.86 16.03 17.11
CA LEU A 269 -7.99 15.09 16.39
C LEU A 269 -8.63 14.67 15.06
N TYR A 270 -9.92 14.34 15.07
CA TYR A 270 -10.62 13.96 13.83
C TYR A 270 -10.68 15.10 12.83
N GLU A 271 -11.04 16.31 13.24
CA GLU A 271 -11.10 17.48 12.34
C GLU A 271 -9.72 17.89 11.78
N GLN A 272 -8.65 17.61 12.51
CA GLN A 272 -7.28 18.01 12.17
C GLN A 272 -6.41 16.87 11.63
N ARG A 273 -6.97 15.67 11.42
CA ARG A 273 -6.20 14.45 11.05
C ARG A 273 -5.48 14.51 9.70
N GLY A 274 -5.75 15.51 8.86
CA GLY A 274 -5.21 15.56 7.51
C GLY A 274 -5.55 14.29 6.74
N ASN A 275 -4.52 13.57 6.28
CA ASN A 275 -4.67 12.27 5.61
C ASN A 275 -4.55 11.05 6.55
N SER A 276 -4.29 11.24 7.84
CA SER A 276 -4.27 10.16 8.83
C SER A 276 -5.66 9.61 9.10
N HIS A 277 -5.72 8.32 9.43
CA HIS A 277 -6.96 7.64 9.80
C HIS A 277 -7.00 7.38 11.31
N ILE A 278 -8.18 7.57 11.91
CA ILE A 278 -8.39 7.37 13.35
C ILE A 278 -8.89 5.96 13.63
N MET A 279 -8.15 5.26 14.48
CA MET A 279 -8.57 4.02 15.12
C MET A 279 -9.10 4.35 16.52
N SER A 280 -10.43 4.40 16.69
CA SER A 280 -11.02 4.63 18.02
C SER A 280 -10.90 3.36 18.84
N ALA A 281 -10.17 3.41 19.95
CA ALA A 281 -9.82 2.24 20.74
C ALA A 281 -10.51 2.19 22.10
N PHE A 282 -10.90 0.98 22.50
CA PHE A 282 -11.40 0.67 23.83
C PHE A 282 -10.84 -0.69 24.26
N HIS A 283 -10.32 -0.75 25.48
CA HIS A 283 -9.87 -2.01 26.09
C HIS A 283 -10.55 -2.25 27.44
N ASP A 284 -11.09 -3.45 27.65
CA ASP A 284 -11.60 -3.88 28.95
C ASP A 284 -10.70 -4.97 29.56
N PHE A 285 -10.07 -4.63 30.68
CA PHE A 285 -9.26 -5.54 31.49
C PHE A 285 -9.99 -6.04 32.74
N SER A 286 -11.26 -5.68 32.92
CA SER A 286 -12.02 -6.01 34.13
C SER A 286 -12.46 -7.48 34.16
N GLY A 287 -12.56 -8.12 33.00
CA GLY A 287 -13.17 -9.45 32.85
C GLY A 287 -14.68 -9.46 33.10
N THR A 288 -15.32 -8.30 33.27
CA THR A 288 -16.77 -8.19 33.49
C THR A 288 -17.53 -7.73 32.24
N PHE A 289 -16.81 -7.39 31.18
CA PHE A 289 -17.39 -6.96 29.92
C PHE A 289 -18.10 -8.12 29.22
N LYS A 290 -19.27 -7.83 28.62
CA LYS A 290 -20.10 -8.86 27.97
C LYS A 290 -20.41 -8.51 26.52
N TRP A 291 -20.33 -9.53 25.68
CA TRP A 291 -20.79 -9.53 24.31
C TRP A 291 -22.10 -10.33 24.21
N PRO A 292 -23.00 -9.98 23.28
CA PRO A 292 -23.39 -8.59 23.06
C PRO A 292 -23.91 -7.97 24.38
N SER A 293 -23.78 -6.65 24.54
CA SER A 293 -24.43 -5.92 25.63
C SER A 293 -24.80 -4.51 25.19
N ALA A 294 -25.71 -3.86 25.94
CA ALA A 294 -26.02 -2.44 25.73
C ALA A 294 -24.77 -1.57 25.89
N ARG A 295 -23.88 -1.91 26.83
CA ARG A 295 -22.58 -1.26 27.01
C ARG A 295 -21.71 -1.41 25.77
N ALA A 296 -21.55 -2.63 25.25
CA ALA A 296 -20.78 -2.87 24.03
C ALA A 296 -21.32 -2.08 22.82
N GLN A 297 -22.64 -2.06 22.65
CA GLN A 297 -23.29 -1.29 21.59
C GLN A 297 -23.06 0.22 21.78
N SER A 298 -23.19 0.74 23.00
CA SER A 298 -22.94 2.15 23.30
C SER A 298 -21.50 2.58 23.00
N ILE A 299 -20.51 1.73 23.33
CA ILE A 299 -19.09 1.99 23.04
C ILE A 299 -18.87 2.08 21.53
N PHE A 300 -19.48 1.19 20.74
CA PHE A 300 -19.39 1.27 19.28
C PHE A 300 -20.02 2.55 18.75
N VAL A 301 -21.23 2.91 19.22
CA VAL A 301 -21.93 4.14 18.80
C VAL A 301 -21.15 5.40 19.15
N GLU A 302 -20.52 5.44 20.32
CA GLU A 302 -19.70 6.58 20.73
C GLU A 302 -18.37 6.65 19.98
N SER A 303 -17.75 5.50 19.70
CA SER A 303 -16.50 5.40 18.95
C SER A 303 -16.67 5.86 17.50
N ARG A 304 -17.75 5.44 16.83
CA ARG A 304 -17.95 5.70 15.39
C ARG A 304 -18.13 7.17 15.02
N LYS A 305 -18.36 8.07 16.00
CA LYS A 305 -18.52 9.52 15.76
C LYS A 305 -17.27 10.15 15.14
N TYR A 306 -16.09 9.65 15.52
CA TYR A 306 -14.79 10.24 15.19
C TYR A 306 -13.76 9.17 14.82
N ALA A 307 -14.16 8.16 14.04
CA ALA A 307 -13.31 7.02 13.73
C ALA A 307 -13.45 6.56 12.28
N ASP A 308 -12.33 6.16 11.70
CA ASP A 308 -12.27 5.42 10.44
C ASP A 308 -12.31 3.89 10.70
N ILE A 309 -11.86 3.45 11.88
CA ILE A 309 -11.93 2.06 12.38
C ILE A 309 -12.31 2.08 13.85
N VAL A 310 -13.21 1.20 14.27
CA VAL A 310 -13.50 0.99 15.70
C VAL A 310 -12.74 -0.24 16.19
N LYS A 311 -11.94 -0.09 17.24
CA LYS A 311 -11.13 -1.13 17.88
C LYS A 311 -11.66 -1.41 19.29
N MET A 312 -12.16 -2.61 19.53
CA MET A 312 -12.66 -3.02 20.85
C MET A 312 -12.03 -4.34 21.29
N ILE A 313 -11.34 -4.33 22.42
CA ILE A 313 -10.62 -5.51 22.92
C ILE A 313 -11.03 -5.79 24.37
N ALA A 314 -11.40 -7.02 24.70
CA ALA A 314 -11.88 -7.36 26.04
C ALA A 314 -11.24 -8.63 26.59
N ILE A 315 -11.05 -8.69 27.92
CA ILE A 315 -10.81 -9.96 28.61
C ILE A 315 -12.14 -10.71 28.70
N ILE A 316 -12.07 -12.02 28.47
CA ILE A 316 -13.17 -12.96 28.65
C ILE A 316 -12.77 -14.03 29.66
N ASN A 317 -13.76 -14.69 30.26
CA ASN A 317 -13.57 -15.78 31.21
C ASN A 317 -14.04 -17.13 30.67
N GLU A 318 -14.83 -17.15 29.59
CA GLU A 318 -15.40 -18.36 29.01
C GLU A 318 -15.27 -18.40 27.49
N HIS A 319 -15.06 -19.61 26.93
CA HIS A 319 -14.92 -19.78 25.47
C HIS A 319 -16.14 -19.30 24.68
N ASN A 320 -17.34 -19.40 25.26
CA ASN A 320 -18.59 -19.01 24.61
C ASN A 320 -18.62 -17.52 24.22
N GLU A 321 -17.94 -16.68 25.00
CA GLU A 321 -17.89 -15.22 24.80
C GLU A 321 -17.21 -14.83 23.47
N ASN A 322 -16.46 -15.75 22.84
CA ASN A 322 -15.97 -15.52 21.48
C ASN A 322 -17.08 -15.63 20.43
N PHE A 323 -18.04 -16.55 20.57
CA PHE A 323 -19.18 -16.65 19.66
C PHE A 323 -20.11 -15.46 19.84
N GLU A 324 -20.26 -14.98 21.08
CA GLU A 324 -21.01 -13.78 21.40
C GLU A 324 -20.40 -12.52 20.77
N LEU A 325 -19.05 -12.42 20.75
CA LEU A 325 -18.36 -11.35 20.02
C LEU A 325 -18.65 -11.41 18.51
N GLU A 326 -18.69 -12.59 17.91
CA GLU A 326 -19.01 -12.71 16.48
C GLU A 326 -20.47 -12.43 16.17
N TYR A 327 -21.38 -12.79 17.06
CA TYR A 327 -22.77 -12.34 17.00
C TYR A 327 -22.85 -10.81 17.08
N PHE A 328 -22.13 -10.18 18.02
CA PHE A 328 -22.05 -8.73 18.14
C PHE A 328 -21.50 -8.08 16.85
N ARG A 329 -20.44 -8.64 16.26
CA ARG A 329 -19.87 -8.16 14.99
C ARG A 329 -20.89 -8.20 13.85
N SER A 330 -21.65 -9.28 13.74
CA SER A 330 -22.73 -9.41 12.76
C SER A 330 -23.82 -8.36 12.99
N LYS A 331 -24.26 -8.19 14.24
CA LYS A 331 -25.26 -7.21 14.64
C LYS A 331 -24.83 -5.78 14.30
N ILE A 332 -23.60 -5.38 14.65
CA ILE A 332 -23.09 -4.04 14.35
C ILE A 332 -23.03 -3.76 12.85
N ARG A 333 -22.62 -4.73 12.04
CA ARG A 333 -22.64 -4.59 10.57
C ARG A 333 -24.07 -4.44 10.02
N GLN A 334 -25.05 -5.12 10.62
CA GLN A 334 -26.45 -5.01 10.22
C GLN A 334 -27.07 -3.67 10.65
N ASP A 335 -26.84 -3.26 11.89
CA ASP A 335 -27.40 -2.04 12.47
C ASP A 335 -26.73 -0.77 11.89
N PHE A 336 -25.46 -0.87 11.48
CA PHE A 336 -24.63 0.22 10.96
C PHE A 336 -23.88 -0.20 9.68
N PRO A 337 -24.59 -0.43 8.55
CA PRO A 337 -23.97 -0.91 7.31
C PRO A 337 -22.93 0.06 6.74
N ASP A 338 -23.15 1.36 6.92
CA ASP A 338 -22.22 2.43 6.52
C ASP A 338 -21.30 2.88 7.67
N GLY A 339 -21.27 2.12 8.77
CA GLY A 339 -20.39 2.36 9.91
C GLY A 339 -18.93 2.01 9.61
N PRO A 340 -17.97 2.57 10.38
CA PRO A 340 -16.59 2.15 10.29
C PRO A 340 -16.44 0.65 10.61
N PRO A 341 -15.50 -0.06 9.96
CA PRO A 341 -15.24 -1.46 10.23
C PRO A 341 -14.81 -1.69 11.69
N LEU A 342 -15.25 -2.82 12.25
CA LEU A 342 -14.93 -3.24 13.61
C LEU A 342 -13.71 -4.19 13.62
N SER A 343 -12.61 -3.75 14.23
CA SER A 343 -11.52 -4.61 14.71
C SER A 343 -11.82 -5.00 16.16
N ALA A 344 -12.15 -6.25 16.42
CA ALA A 344 -12.47 -6.68 17.78
C ALA A 344 -11.95 -8.08 18.06
N VAL A 345 -11.30 -8.24 19.21
CA VAL A 345 -10.72 -9.51 19.66
C VAL A 345 -10.84 -9.63 21.17
N ASN A 346 -10.91 -10.86 21.66
CA ASN A 346 -10.80 -11.17 23.07
C ASN A 346 -9.34 -11.49 23.44
N MET A 347 -8.94 -11.13 24.65
CA MET A 347 -7.60 -11.36 25.19
C MET A 347 -7.47 -12.71 25.88
N GLY A 348 -6.22 -13.11 26.15
CA GLY A 348 -5.89 -14.35 26.83
C GLY A 348 -5.97 -15.58 25.92
N ALA A 349 -5.59 -16.74 26.44
CA ALA A 349 -5.60 -17.99 25.69
C ALA A 349 -7.02 -18.35 25.22
N LEU A 350 -8.02 -18.13 26.08
CA LEU A 350 -9.45 -18.33 25.77
C LEU A 350 -9.91 -17.47 24.58
N GLY A 351 -9.33 -16.29 24.41
CA GLY A 351 -9.67 -15.33 23.37
C GLY A 351 -9.04 -15.60 22.01
N GLN A 352 -8.08 -16.53 21.90
CA GLN A 352 -7.35 -16.80 20.66
C GLN A 352 -8.27 -17.12 19.47
N PHE A 353 -9.39 -17.81 19.72
CA PHE A 353 -10.38 -18.11 18.68
C PHE A 353 -10.90 -16.83 18.00
N SER A 354 -11.22 -15.77 18.75
CA SER A 354 -11.69 -14.50 18.17
C SER A 354 -10.69 -13.86 17.20
N ARG A 355 -9.38 -14.06 17.41
CA ARG A 355 -8.32 -13.53 16.52
C ARG A 355 -8.36 -14.20 15.15
N THR A 356 -8.75 -15.48 15.10
CA THR A 356 -8.92 -16.21 13.84
C THR A 356 -10.12 -15.70 13.06
N LEU A 357 -11.13 -15.09 13.70
CA LEU A 357 -12.33 -14.60 13.04
C LEU A 357 -12.28 -13.10 12.73
N ASN A 358 -11.51 -12.31 13.48
CA ASN A 358 -11.32 -10.89 13.20
C ASN A 358 -10.61 -10.68 11.85
N LYS A 359 -11.24 -9.91 10.95
CA LYS A 359 -10.73 -9.65 9.60
C LYS A 359 -10.08 -8.27 9.42
N VAL A 360 -10.31 -7.35 10.34
CA VAL A 360 -9.89 -5.94 10.21
C VAL A 360 -8.76 -5.69 11.18
N LEU A 361 -7.55 -5.43 10.65
CA LEU A 361 -6.35 -5.07 11.40
C LEU A 361 -6.21 -5.89 12.68
N THR A 362 -6.11 -7.21 12.56
CA THR A 362 -5.91 -8.08 13.73
C THR A 362 -4.51 -7.82 14.31
N PRO A 363 -4.39 -7.48 15.61
CA PRO A 363 -3.09 -7.34 16.25
C PRO A 363 -2.38 -8.69 16.32
N ILE A 364 -1.17 -8.76 15.76
CA ILE A 364 -0.30 -9.93 15.76
C ILE A 364 1.01 -9.68 16.51
N THR A 365 1.65 -10.77 16.93
CA THR A 365 3.03 -10.79 17.46
C THR A 365 3.98 -11.46 16.46
N HIS A 366 5.27 -11.53 16.79
CA HIS A 366 6.27 -12.30 16.06
C HIS A 366 7.25 -12.96 17.04
N PRO A 367 7.75 -14.19 16.80
CA PRO A 367 8.66 -14.89 17.72
C PRO A 367 9.97 -14.15 18.04
N LEU A 368 10.39 -13.25 17.15
CA LEU A 368 11.58 -12.40 17.35
C LEU A 368 11.31 -11.12 18.16
N LEU A 369 10.07 -10.85 18.60
CA LEU A 369 9.78 -9.72 19.48
C LEU A 369 10.22 -10.03 20.92
N PRO A 370 10.75 -9.03 21.65
CA PRO A 370 11.25 -9.22 23.01
C PRO A 370 10.11 -9.48 24.01
N LEU A 371 8.92 -8.94 23.73
CA LEU A 371 7.75 -9.00 24.59
C LEU A 371 6.51 -9.17 23.73
N ILE A 372 5.53 -9.91 24.25
CA ILE A 372 4.18 -10.00 23.66
C ILE A 372 3.37 -8.80 24.16
N ALA A 373 2.74 -8.04 23.26
CA ALA A 373 2.07 -6.79 23.62
C ALA A 373 0.79 -6.98 24.44
N ALA A 374 0.11 -8.12 24.28
CA ALA A 374 -1.07 -8.49 25.06
C ALA A 374 -1.19 -10.02 25.22
N PRO A 375 -1.76 -10.53 26.33
CA PRO A 375 -1.93 -11.96 26.55
C PRO A 375 -2.71 -12.65 25.42
N GLY A 376 -2.24 -13.83 25.00
CA GLY A 376 -2.88 -14.63 23.96
C GLY A 376 -2.77 -14.07 22.54
N GLN A 377 -1.88 -13.09 22.28
CA GLN A 377 -1.54 -12.72 20.90
C GLN A 377 -0.97 -13.91 20.13
N MET A 378 -1.25 -13.93 18.84
CA MET A 378 -0.78 -14.93 17.89
C MET A 378 -0.06 -14.21 16.75
N SER A 379 0.96 -14.83 16.19
CA SER A 379 1.57 -14.42 14.92
C SER A 379 0.62 -14.68 13.74
N ALA A 380 0.90 -14.05 12.60
CA ALA A 380 0.17 -14.34 11.37
C ALA A 380 0.24 -15.85 11.02
N ALA A 381 1.41 -16.47 11.18
CA ALA A 381 1.63 -17.88 10.92
C ALA A 381 0.77 -18.79 11.81
N GLU A 382 0.67 -18.49 13.11
CA GLU A 382 -0.17 -19.25 14.04
C GLU A 382 -1.66 -19.10 13.71
N ILE A 383 -2.11 -17.90 13.34
CA ILE A 383 -3.50 -17.66 12.92
C ILE A 383 -3.83 -18.47 11.67
N ASN A 384 -2.95 -18.43 10.65
CA ASN A 384 -3.15 -19.17 9.41
C ASN A 384 -3.12 -20.68 9.63
N SER A 385 -2.20 -21.17 10.47
CA SER A 385 -2.13 -22.59 10.86
C SER A 385 -3.41 -23.03 11.57
N ALA A 386 -3.91 -22.24 12.52
CA ALA A 386 -5.16 -22.52 13.21
C ALA A 386 -6.34 -22.57 12.22
N LEU A 387 -6.45 -21.58 11.33
CA LEU A 387 -7.48 -21.56 10.28
C LEU A 387 -7.39 -22.77 9.35
N SER A 388 -6.18 -23.23 9.03
CA SER A 388 -5.97 -24.44 8.23
C SER A 388 -6.46 -25.69 8.97
N LEU A 389 -6.13 -25.82 10.26
CA LEU A 389 -6.53 -26.98 11.07
C LEU A 389 -8.06 -27.11 11.21
N VAL A 390 -8.77 -25.98 11.30
CA VAL A 390 -10.25 -25.97 11.39
C VAL A 390 -10.93 -25.91 10.01
N GLY A 391 -10.18 -26.07 8.91
CA GLY A 391 -10.72 -26.11 7.55
C GLY A 391 -11.20 -24.77 6.99
N GLN A 392 -10.98 -23.66 7.71
CA GLN A 392 -11.32 -22.30 7.27
C GLN A 392 -10.30 -21.72 6.27
N LEU A 393 -9.10 -22.30 6.22
CA LEU A 393 -8.08 -22.04 5.19
C LEU A 393 -7.72 -23.35 4.49
N PRO A 394 -8.54 -23.83 3.54
CA PRO A 394 -8.29 -25.08 2.86
C PRO A 394 -7.01 -24.99 2.02
N LYS A 395 -6.26 -26.09 1.99
CA LYS A 395 -5.09 -26.26 1.13
C LYS A 395 -5.46 -26.10 -0.34
N LYS A 396 -4.59 -25.39 -1.07
CA LYS A 396 -4.71 -25.11 -2.51
C LYS A 396 -3.39 -25.33 -3.21
N PHE A 397 -3.45 -25.60 -4.51
CA PHE A 397 -2.29 -25.64 -5.39
C PHE A 397 -2.17 -24.32 -6.14
N LEU A 398 -0.98 -23.73 -6.04
CA LEU A 398 -0.59 -22.49 -6.69
C LEU A 398 0.51 -22.81 -7.72
N TYR A 399 0.50 -22.10 -8.84
CA TYR A 399 1.39 -22.41 -9.96
C TYR A 399 2.17 -21.21 -10.46
N GLY A 400 3.43 -21.44 -10.83
CA GLY A 400 4.20 -20.54 -11.69
C GLY A 400 4.23 -21.13 -13.09
N ILE A 401 3.54 -20.53 -14.05
CA ILE A 401 3.47 -21.06 -15.42
C ILE A 401 4.45 -20.30 -16.30
N CYS A 402 5.59 -20.93 -16.57
CA CYS A 402 6.75 -20.30 -17.19
C CYS A 402 6.96 -20.74 -18.64
N GLY A 403 7.42 -19.85 -19.52
CA GLY A 403 7.84 -20.20 -20.89
C GLY A 403 9.24 -20.84 -20.93
N PRO A 404 9.65 -21.43 -22.07
CA PRO A 404 10.90 -22.21 -22.18
C PRO A 404 12.18 -21.37 -21.98
N PHE A 405 12.07 -20.06 -22.22
CA PHE A 405 13.18 -19.10 -22.11
C PHE A 405 13.31 -18.45 -20.73
N SER A 406 12.36 -18.70 -19.81
CA SER A 406 12.41 -18.19 -18.43
C SER A 406 13.29 -19.04 -17.51
N ARG A 407 14.49 -19.43 -17.98
CA ARG A 407 15.48 -20.14 -17.16
C ARG A 407 16.13 -19.17 -16.18
N VAL A 408 15.39 -18.80 -15.15
CA VAL A 408 15.85 -17.99 -14.02
C VAL A 408 16.81 -18.82 -13.18
N GLY A 409 17.89 -18.21 -12.69
CA GLY A 409 18.97 -18.89 -11.95
C GLY A 409 18.54 -19.46 -10.59
N THR A 410 17.45 -18.94 -10.01
CA THR A 410 16.84 -19.46 -8.77
C THR A 410 15.54 -20.21 -9.08
N PRO A 411 15.34 -21.43 -8.54
CA PRO A 411 14.05 -22.10 -8.63
C PRO A 411 12.98 -21.29 -7.89
N HIS A 412 12.00 -20.73 -8.62
CA HIS A 412 10.93 -19.93 -8.02
C HIS A 412 10.10 -20.71 -6.99
N ALA A 413 9.94 -22.03 -7.15
CA ALA A 413 9.14 -22.84 -6.24
C ALA A 413 9.61 -22.81 -4.78
N PRO A 414 10.89 -23.12 -4.45
CA PRO A 414 11.44 -22.97 -3.10
C PRO A 414 11.22 -21.59 -2.47
N PHE A 415 11.28 -20.51 -3.25
CA PHE A 415 11.02 -19.16 -2.74
C PHE A 415 9.56 -18.99 -2.29
N TYR A 416 8.60 -19.39 -3.12
CA TYR A 416 7.18 -19.33 -2.76
C TYR A 416 6.85 -20.26 -1.59
N GLU A 417 7.42 -21.48 -1.56
CA GLU A 417 7.28 -22.40 -0.43
C GLU A 417 7.83 -21.81 0.87
N LYS A 418 8.99 -21.14 0.82
CA LYS A 418 9.54 -20.41 1.96
C LYS A 418 8.57 -19.33 2.43
N CYS A 419 8.02 -18.52 1.52
CA CYS A 419 7.03 -17.50 1.87
C CYS A 419 5.78 -18.12 2.53
N PHE A 420 5.30 -19.27 2.04
CA PHE A 420 4.14 -19.95 2.62
C PHE A 420 4.45 -20.50 4.01
N ASN A 421 5.64 -21.05 4.22
CA ASN A 421 6.08 -21.54 5.52
C ASN A 421 6.19 -20.40 6.55
N GLU A 422 6.81 -19.27 6.20
CA GLU A 422 6.90 -18.10 7.08
C GLU A 422 5.51 -17.51 7.41
N LEU A 423 4.56 -17.64 6.48
CA LEU A 423 3.17 -17.22 6.69
C LEU A 423 2.29 -18.31 7.34
N GLY A 424 2.78 -19.52 7.62
CA GLY A 424 1.96 -20.63 8.11
C GLY A 424 0.81 -21.02 7.17
N LEU A 425 0.99 -20.85 5.86
CA LEU A 425 0.00 -21.15 4.83
C LEU A 425 0.12 -22.62 4.38
N PRO A 426 -1.01 -23.35 4.20
CA PRO A 426 -0.99 -24.77 3.87
C PRO A 426 -0.81 -25.07 2.37
N HIS A 427 -0.62 -24.03 1.54
CA HIS A 427 -0.62 -24.14 0.10
C HIS A 427 0.63 -24.85 -0.45
N HIS A 428 0.50 -25.45 -1.62
CA HIS A 428 1.64 -25.96 -2.39
C HIS A 428 1.92 -25.06 -3.57
N PHE A 429 3.20 -24.94 -3.93
CA PHE A 429 3.62 -24.22 -5.11
C PHE A 429 4.34 -25.14 -6.09
N ALA A 430 4.01 -25.07 -7.37
CA ALA A 430 4.72 -25.80 -8.42
C ALA A 430 4.98 -24.90 -9.63
N VAL A 431 6.16 -25.04 -10.24
CA VAL A 431 6.47 -24.38 -11.51
C VAL A 431 6.18 -25.35 -12.65
N ILE A 432 5.47 -24.88 -13.66
CA ILE A 432 5.10 -25.66 -14.84
C ILE A 432 5.63 -24.93 -16.07
N GLU A 433 6.42 -25.64 -16.88
CA GLU A 433 6.86 -25.12 -18.16
C GLU A 433 5.72 -25.27 -19.20
N ARG A 434 5.37 -24.17 -19.86
CA ARG A 434 4.44 -24.16 -20.98
C ARG A 434 5.18 -23.99 -22.29
N GLN A 435 4.73 -24.71 -23.32
CA GLN A 435 5.19 -24.47 -24.68
C GLN A 435 4.53 -23.19 -25.24
N PRO A 436 5.22 -22.35 -26.03
CA PRO A 436 4.72 -21.03 -26.44
C PRO A 436 3.35 -21.03 -27.13
N ARG A 437 3.02 -22.10 -27.86
CA ARG A 437 1.76 -22.27 -28.59
C ARG A 437 0.71 -23.10 -27.86
N ASN A 438 1.08 -23.76 -26.75
CA ASN A 438 0.16 -24.60 -25.98
C ASN A 438 -0.30 -23.87 -24.71
N ILE A 439 -1.49 -23.29 -24.80
CA ILE A 439 -2.14 -22.55 -23.70
C ILE A 439 -3.12 -23.48 -22.94
N GLY A 440 -3.43 -24.67 -23.48
CA GLY A 440 -4.40 -25.61 -22.89
C GLY A 440 -3.98 -26.15 -21.52
N CYS A 441 -2.69 -26.12 -21.18
CA CYS A 441 -2.22 -26.46 -19.83
C CYS A 441 -2.77 -25.48 -18.77
N ILE A 442 -2.92 -24.19 -19.11
CA ILE A 442 -3.46 -23.17 -18.19
C ILE A 442 -4.92 -23.50 -17.85
N GLU A 443 -5.73 -23.81 -18.85
CA GLU A 443 -7.12 -24.25 -18.66
C GLU A 443 -7.19 -25.52 -17.80
N THR A 444 -6.35 -26.50 -18.11
CA THR A 444 -6.33 -27.79 -17.39
C THR A 444 -6.01 -27.61 -15.91
N LEU A 445 -5.06 -26.74 -15.59
CA LEU A 445 -4.69 -26.41 -14.20
C LEU A 445 -5.79 -25.60 -13.51
N CYS A 446 -6.32 -24.57 -14.17
CA CYS A 446 -7.38 -23.74 -13.62
C CYS A 446 -8.61 -24.58 -13.27
N ASN A 447 -8.99 -25.56 -14.09
CA ASN A 447 -10.16 -26.41 -13.88
C ASN A 447 -10.01 -27.46 -12.75
N GLN A 448 -8.91 -27.46 -12.01
CA GLN A 448 -8.73 -28.35 -10.86
C GLN A 448 -9.51 -27.83 -9.64
N LYS A 449 -10.20 -28.72 -8.92
CA LYS A 449 -10.96 -28.38 -7.70
C LYS A 449 -10.12 -27.67 -6.63
N ALA A 450 -8.85 -28.04 -6.52
CA ALA A 450 -7.92 -27.49 -5.53
C ALA A 450 -7.03 -26.36 -6.08
N PHE A 451 -7.30 -25.87 -7.30
CA PHE A 451 -6.61 -24.70 -7.84
C PHE A 451 -6.83 -23.48 -6.92
N GLY A 452 -5.76 -22.78 -6.58
CA GLY A 452 -5.81 -21.52 -5.83
C GLY A 452 -5.49 -20.30 -6.70
N GLY A 453 -4.66 -20.48 -7.72
CA GLY A 453 -4.17 -19.40 -8.57
C GLY A 453 -2.86 -19.75 -9.26
N ALA A 454 -2.45 -18.89 -10.18
CA ALA A 454 -1.20 -19.00 -10.90
C ALA A 454 -0.68 -17.62 -11.33
N TYR A 455 0.64 -17.45 -11.39
CA TYR A 455 1.22 -16.40 -12.21
C TYR A 455 1.67 -16.96 -13.57
N LEU A 456 1.71 -16.11 -14.59
CA LEU A 456 2.09 -16.43 -15.96
C LEU A 456 3.31 -15.59 -16.35
N ASN A 457 4.41 -16.25 -16.69
CA ASN A 457 5.62 -15.58 -17.19
C ASN A 457 6.12 -16.25 -18.49
N PRO A 458 6.12 -15.60 -19.65
CA PRO A 458 5.61 -14.25 -19.88
C PRO A 458 4.07 -14.20 -19.71
N PRO A 459 3.49 -12.99 -19.59
CA PRO A 459 2.04 -12.80 -19.62
C PRO A 459 1.40 -13.38 -20.89
N VAL A 460 0.09 -13.63 -20.84
CA VAL A 460 -0.67 -14.20 -21.98
C VAL A 460 -1.80 -13.26 -22.36
N SER A 461 -1.98 -13.04 -23.67
CA SER A 461 -3.12 -12.28 -24.18
C SER A 461 -4.45 -12.91 -23.74
N PHE A 462 -5.36 -12.07 -23.23
CA PHE A 462 -6.71 -12.48 -22.84
C PHE A 462 -7.45 -13.15 -23.99
N ASN A 463 -7.31 -12.61 -25.22
CA ASN A 463 -7.94 -13.18 -26.40
C ASN A 463 -7.42 -14.60 -26.68
N SER A 464 -6.13 -14.84 -26.49
CA SER A 464 -5.54 -16.18 -26.67
C SER A 464 -5.99 -17.18 -25.59
N LEU A 465 -6.23 -16.71 -24.35
CA LEU A 465 -6.82 -17.52 -23.28
C LEU A 465 -8.28 -17.90 -23.59
N MET A 466 -9.09 -16.94 -24.05
CA MET A 466 -10.51 -17.17 -24.31
C MET A 466 -10.78 -17.95 -25.61
N HIS A 467 -10.11 -17.62 -26.71
CA HIS A 467 -10.34 -18.22 -28.02
C HIS A 467 -10.12 -19.73 -28.02
N ASN A 468 -9.21 -20.22 -27.16
CA ASN A 468 -8.83 -21.61 -27.12
C ASN A 468 -9.47 -22.39 -25.97
N SER A 469 -10.47 -21.82 -25.27
CA SER A 469 -11.01 -22.41 -24.05
C SER A 469 -12.54 -22.46 -24.00
N ALA A 470 -13.07 -23.68 -24.11
CA ALA A 470 -14.48 -23.95 -23.83
C ALA A 470 -14.78 -23.83 -22.33
N PHE A 471 -13.82 -24.14 -21.47
CA PHE A 471 -13.96 -24.00 -20.02
C PHE A 471 -14.11 -22.54 -19.60
N PHE A 472 -13.16 -21.66 -19.96
CA PHE A 472 -13.21 -20.26 -19.53
C PHE A 472 -14.47 -19.56 -20.04
N SER A 473 -14.91 -19.88 -21.26
CA SER A 473 -16.13 -19.31 -21.84
C SER A 473 -17.42 -19.73 -21.12
N ARG A 474 -17.44 -20.87 -20.43
CA ARG A 474 -18.62 -21.36 -19.68
C ARG A 474 -18.67 -20.87 -18.23
N LEU A 475 -17.58 -20.28 -17.72
CA LEU A 475 -17.55 -19.73 -16.37
C LEU A 475 -18.64 -18.68 -16.16
N SER A 476 -19.13 -18.59 -14.92
CA SER A 476 -20.14 -17.62 -14.50
C SER A 476 -21.36 -17.58 -15.43
N ASN A 477 -21.92 -18.75 -15.75
CA ASN A 477 -23.08 -18.92 -16.64
C ASN A 477 -22.88 -18.32 -18.04
N GLY A 478 -21.67 -18.41 -18.59
CA GLY A 478 -21.34 -17.88 -19.92
C GLY A 478 -20.80 -16.45 -19.93
N ALA A 479 -20.68 -15.79 -18.77
CA ALA A 479 -20.06 -14.46 -18.67
C ALA A 479 -18.53 -14.50 -18.75
N GLY A 480 -17.92 -15.67 -18.57
CA GLY A 480 -16.48 -15.85 -18.56
C GLY A 480 -15.82 -15.49 -17.22
N PRO A 481 -14.47 -15.49 -17.15
CA PRO A 481 -13.74 -15.09 -15.95
C PRO A 481 -13.93 -13.59 -15.67
N THR A 482 -13.86 -13.21 -14.40
CA THR A 482 -13.91 -11.80 -14.00
C THR A 482 -12.59 -11.12 -14.32
N LEU A 483 -12.62 -10.08 -15.17
CA LEU A 483 -11.45 -9.24 -15.42
C LEU A 483 -11.41 -8.05 -14.48
N THR A 484 -10.25 -7.83 -13.84
CA THR A 484 -9.97 -6.53 -13.22
C THR A 484 -9.96 -5.43 -14.28
N GLU A 485 -10.14 -4.17 -13.85
CA GLU A 485 -10.03 -3.03 -14.75
C GLU A 485 -8.68 -3.01 -15.47
N ALA A 486 -7.60 -3.28 -14.72
CA ALA A 486 -6.26 -3.35 -15.27
C ALA A 486 -6.13 -4.43 -16.35
N ALA A 487 -6.49 -5.69 -16.06
CA ALA A 487 -6.40 -6.76 -17.06
C ALA A 487 -7.25 -6.49 -18.30
N ARG A 488 -8.43 -5.89 -18.13
CA ARG A 488 -9.31 -5.51 -19.25
C ARG A 488 -8.69 -4.45 -20.17
N MET A 489 -8.02 -3.46 -19.59
CA MET A 489 -7.40 -2.38 -20.34
C MET A 489 -6.04 -2.77 -20.92
N ILE A 490 -5.26 -3.55 -20.17
CA ILE A 490 -3.94 -4.06 -20.56
C ILE A 490 -4.07 -5.10 -21.67
N GLY A 491 -5.08 -5.99 -21.58
CA GLY A 491 -5.33 -7.03 -22.58
C GLY A 491 -4.42 -8.27 -22.46
N VAL A 492 -3.43 -8.23 -21.57
CA VAL A 492 -2.62 -9.39 -21.18
C VAL A 492 -2.77 -9.69 -19.68
N VAL A 493 -2.82 -10.98 -19.37
CA VAL A 493 -3.00 -11.53 -18.02
C VAL A 493 -1.66 -12.12 -17.57
N ASP A 494 -1.22 -11.74 -16.38
CA ASP A 494 -0.03 -12.32 -15.74
C ASP A 494 -0.36 -13.04 -14.42
N THR A 495 -1.58 -12.87 -13.90
CA THR A 495 -1.99 -13.44 -12.62
C THR A 495 -3.44 -13.89 -12.72
N ILE A 496 -3.69 -15.13 -12.32
CA ILE A 496 -5.02 -15.76 -12.24
C ILE A 496 -5.21 -16.22 -10.80
N PHE A 497 -6.34 -15.92 -10.18
CA PHE A 497 -6.63 -16.40 -8.83
C PHE A 497 -8.11 -16.69 -8.63
N VAL A 498 -8.42 -17.49 -7.62
CA VAL A 498 -9.79 -17.84 -7.27
C VAL A 498 -10.38 -16.80 -6.34
N ARG A 499 -11.59 -16.33 -6.66
CA ARG A 499 -12.44 -15.55 -5.76
C ARG A 499 -13.57 -16.44 -5.25
N ALA A 500 -13.49 -16.80 -3.97
CA ALA A 500 -14.55 -17.56 -3.31
C ALA A 500 -15.85 -16.73 -3.21
N ALA A 501 -17.01 -17.33 -3.50
CA ALA A 501 -18.32 -16.67 -3.38
C ALA A 501 -18.64 -16.14 -1.97
N HIS A 502 -17.99 -16.66 -0.93
CA HIS A 502 -18.19 -16.22 0.46
C HIS A 502 -17.64 -14.81 0.77
N ASN A 503 -16.98 -14.16 -0.19
CA ASN A 503 -16.56 -12.76 -0.09
C ASN A 503 -17.59 -11.75 -0.66
N SER A 504 -18.69 -12.24 -1.26
CA SER A 504 -19.91 -11.42 -1.44
C SER A 504 -20.70 -11.42 -0.12
N ALA A 505 -21.22 -10.25 0.27
CA ALA A 505 -22.09 -10.14 1.44
C ALA A 505 -23.17 -11.25 1.42
N PRO A 506 -23.42 -11.95 2.54
CA PRO A 506 -24.42 -13.00 2.54
C PRO A 506 -25.78 -12.37 2.25
N VAL A 507 -26.46 -12.89 1.21
CA VAL A 507 -27.89 -12.65 1.05
C VAL A 507 -28.56 -13.22 2.28
N SER A 508 -29.36 -12.39 2.95
CA SER A 508 -30.10 -12.69 4.17
C SER A 508 -30.69 -14.09 4.11
N ALA A 509 -30.31 -14.96 5.06
CA ALA A 509 -30.95 -16.26 5.20
C ALA A 509 -32.46 -16.04 5.43
N PRO A 510 -33.36 -16.74 4.72
CA PRO A 510 -34.78 -16.67 5.00
C PRO A 510 -35.07 -17.22 6.41
N PRO A 511 -36.13 -16.74 7.08
CA PRO A 511 -36.45 -17.12 8.44
C PRO A 511 -36.63 -18.64 8.57
N SER A 512 -35.97 -19.22 9.57
CA SER A 512 -36.04 -20.64 9.91
C SER A 512 -37.46 -21.04 10.29
N VAL A 513 -38.06 -21.94 9.50
CA VAL A 513 -39.33 -22.61 9.83
C VAL A 513 -39.05 -23.79 10.79
N PRO A 514 -39.90 -24.06 11.81
CA PRO A 514 -39.64 -25.13 12.77
C PRO A 514 -39.79 -26.50 12.12
N SER A 515 -38.90 -27.42 12.47
CA SER A 515 -38.87 -28.79 11.97
C SER A 515 -39.93 -29.65 12.66
N SER A 516 -40.85 -30.23 11.88
CA SER A 516 -41.68 -31.37 12.30
C SER A 516 -41.21 -32.64 11.55
N PRO A 517 -41.21 -33.83 12.16
CA PRO A 517 -40.71 -35.04 11.51
C PRO A 517 -41.84 -35.71 10.71
N SER A 518 -41.61 -35.95 9.42
CA SER A 518 -42.41 -36.90 8.66
C SER A 518 -41.52 -37.91 7.94
N SER A 519 -41.69 -39.15 8.32
CA SER A 519 -41.18 -40.36 7.69
C SER A 519 -41.64 -40.51 6.24
N ARG A 520 -40.75 -40.93 5.34
CA ARG A 520 -40.82 -42.20 4.57
C ARG A 520 -39.77 -42.20 3.45
N GLY A 521 -39.35 -43.41 3.12
CA GLY A 521 -38.12 -43.73 2.42
C GLY A 521 -38.02 -43.24 0.98
N ASP A 522 -36.78 -43.00 0.57
CA ASP A 522 -36.27 -43.37 -0.73
C ASP A 522 -34.75 -43.61 -0.63
N SER A 523 -34.31 -44.75 -1.15
CA SER A 523 -32.92 -45.22 -1.12
C SER A 523 -32.00 -44.39 -2.01
N PRO A 524 -30.85 -43.89 -1.55
CA PRO A 524 -29.88 -43.23 -2.41
C PRO A 524 -28.79 -44.21 -2.87
N LEU A 525 -29.12 -45.09 -3.82
CA LEU A 525 -28.13 -45.86 -4.57
C LEU A 525 -28.22 -45.50 -6.05
N HIS A 526 -28.02 -44.22 -6.38
CA HIS A 526 -27.64 -43.75 -7.72
C HIS A 526 -27.37 -42.23 -7.70
N ARG A 527 -26.25 -41.80 -7.11
CA ARG A 527 -25.63 -40.48 -7.41
C ARG A 527 -24.18 -40.33 -6.90
N ILE A 528 -23.41 -41.42 -6.89
CA ILE A 528 -21.95 -41.39 -6.58
C ILE A 528 -21.19 -41.70 -7.87
N ALA A 529 -21.35 -40.86 -8.89
CA ALA A 529 -20.52 -40.88 -10.10
C ALA A 529 -20.69 -39.58 -10.91
N GLU A 530 -20.60 -38.41 -10.29
CA GLU A 530 -20.50 -37.15 -11.04
C GLU A 530 -19.37 -36.27 -10.47
N SER A 531 -18.42 -35.93 -11.35
CA SER A 531 -17.38 -34.89 -11.24
C SER A 531 -16.26 -35.11 -10.20
N ARG A 532 -15.19 -35.82 -10.61
CA ARG A 532 -13.83 -35.64 -10.03
C ARG A 532 -13.07 -34.44 -10.63
N HIS A 533 -13.71 -33.70 -11.54
CA HIS A 533 -13.13 -32.61 -12.32
C HIS A 533 -14.08 -31.40 -12.31
N GLY A 534 -13.53 -30.22 -12.00
CA GLY A 534 -14.28 -28.97 -11.95
C GLY A 534 -13.84 -28.08 -10.81
N LEU A 535 -13.54 -26.81 -11.12
CA LEU A 535 -13.64 -25.73 -10.13
C LEU A 535 -15.03 -25.76 -9.49
N SER A 536 -15.12 -25.40 -8.21
CA SER A 536 -16.43 -25.31 -7.53
C SER A 536 -17.36 -24.39 -8.33
N PRO A 537 -18.63 -24.75 -8.58
CA PRO A 537 -19.58 -23.88 -9.29
C PRO A 537 -19.78 -22.51 -8.62
N SER A 538 -19.47 -22.42 -7.33
CA SER A 538 -19.52 -21.18 -6.53
C SER A 538 -18.30 -20.29 -6.70
N ASP A 539 -17.19 -20.80 -7.22
CA ASP A 539 -15.91 -20.09 -7.24
C ASP A 539 -15.70 -19.41 -8.60
N GLY A 540 -15.41 -18.10 -8.56
CA GLY A 540 -15.08 -17.34 -9.76
C GLY A 540 -13.58 -17.31 -10.00
N LEU A 541 -13.16 -17.37 -11.26
CA LEU A 541 -11.78 -17.01 -11.63
C LEU A 541 -11.68 -15.50 -11.87
N VAL A 542 -10.63 -14.91 -11.32
CA VAL A 542 -10.25 -13.52 -11.56
C VAL A 542 -8.96 -13.49 -12.36
N PHE A 543 -8.98 -12.76 -13.46
CA PHE A 543 -7.81 -12.51 -14.29
C PHE A 543 -7.33 -11.08 -14.04
N ASP A 544 -6.05 -10.96 -13.69
CA ASP A 544 -5.41 -9.70 -13.33
C ASP A 544 -4.03 -9.54 -14.00
N ASN A 545 -3.48 -8.34 -13.86
CA ASN A 545 -2.12 -8.00 -14.22
C ASN A 545 -1.44 -7.34 -12.99
N ALA A 546 -0.45 -8.02 -12.41
CA ALA A 546 0.33 -7.52 -11.29
C ALA A 546 1.50 -6.63 -11.74
N SER A 547 2.02 -6.85 -12.96
CA SER A 547 3.22 -6.18 -13.47
C SER A 547 3.10 -4.66 -13.50
N TRP A 548 1.94 -4.11 -13.85
CA TRP A 548 1.77 -2.65 -13.85
C TRP A 548 1.89 -2.04 -12.44
N ARG A 549 1.47 -2.76 -11.39
CA ARG A 549 1.66 -2.32 -9.99
C ARG A 549 3.13 -2.36 -9.61
N GLY A 550 3.85 -3.40 -10.04
CA GLY A 550 5.31 -3.48 -9.89
C GLY A 550 6.02 -2.29 -10.53
N ILE A 551 5.65 -1.93 -11.75
CA ILE A 551 6.20 -0.76 -12.47
C ILE A 551 5.89 0.54 -11.73
N VAL A 552 4.64 0.74 -11.30
CA VAL A 552 4.25 1.93 -10.51
C VAL A 552 5.08 2.03 -9.24
N SER A 553 5.18 0.96 -8.46
CA SER A 553 5.95 0.93 -7.21
C SER A 553 7.44 1.21 -7.42
N THR A 554 8.03 0.72 -8.53
CA THR A 554 9.42 1.06 -8.89
C THR A 554 9.57 2.54 -9.22
N LEU A 555 8.69 3.09 -10.06
CA LEU A 555 8.74 4.50 -10.46
C LEU A 555 8.52 5.43 -9.25
N THR A 556 7.58 5.11 -8.37
CA THR A 556 7.27 5.93 -7.19
C THR A 556 8.10 5.58 -5.96
N ARG A 557 9.21 4.85 -6.12
CA ARG A 557 10.07 4.46 -4.99
C ARG A 557 10.76 5.66 -4.35
N ASP A 558 11.30 6.53 -5.20
CA ASP A 558 12.09 7.71 -4.79
C ASP A 558 11.45 9.04 -5.25
N LEU A 559 10.28 8.97 -5.89
CA LEU A 559 9.53 10.12 -6.39
C LEU A 559 8.06 9.97 -6.01
N ALA A 560 7.39 11.09 -5.76
CA ALA A 560 5.95 11.10 -5.54
C ALA A 560 5.19 10.88 -6.85
N PRO A 561 3.97 10.29 -6.84
CA PRO A 561 3.14 10.16 -8.05
C PRO A 561 2.96 11.48 -8.82
N SER A 562 2.92 12.62 -8.14
CA SER A 562 2.78 13.95 -8.75
C SER A 562 3.93 14.33 -9.67
N ALA A 563 5.12 13.74 -9.49
CA ALA A 563 6.28 14.02 -10.35
C ALA A 563 6.03 13.65 -11.82
N TYR A 564 5.10 12.73 -12.06
CA TYR A 564 4.75 12.21 -13.36
C TYR A 564 3.56 12.92 -14.02
N PHE A 565 2.79 13.70 -13.25
CA PHE A 565 1.51 14.20 -13.72
C PHE A 565 1.68 15.16 -14.91
N GLY A 566 0.97 14.88 -16.01
CA GLY A 566 0.98 15.72 -17.21
C GLY A 566 2.30 15.67 -18.00
N ARG A 567 3.32 14.97 -17.52
CA ARG A 567 4.64 14.87 -18.16
C ARG A 567 4.58 14.03 -19.43
N THR A 568 5.67 14.09 -20.19
CA THR A 568 5.90 13.28 -21.39
C THR A 568 6.73 12.04 -21.04
N ALA A 569 6.40 10.89 -21.64
CA ALA A 569 7.18 9.65 -21.53
C ALA A 569 7.55 9.06 -22.90
N VAL A 570 8.56 8.18 -22.91
CA VAL A 570 8.89 7.30 -24.05
C VAL A 570 8.77 5.85 -23.62
N VAL A 571 8.10 5.03 -24.41
CA VAL A 571 8.02 3.57 -24.21
C VAL A 571 8.61 2.86 -25.43
N LEU A 572 9.63 2.04 -25.19
CA LEU A 572 10.25 1.20 -26.21
C LEU A 572 9.82 -0.24 -26.00
N ALA A 573 9.29 -0.90 -27.03
CA ALA A 573 8.92 -2.31 -26.96
C ALA A 573 8.95 -2.95 -28.35
N ALA A 574 9.04 -4.28 -28.41
CA ALA A 574 9.02 -5.01 -29.67
C ALA A 574 7.60 -5.16 -30.23
N ASN A 575 6.59 -5.17 -29.35
CA ASN A 575 5.17 -5.28 -29.70
C ASN A 575 4.30 -4.60 -28.62
N SER A 576 2.99 -4.54 -28.85
CA SER A 576 2.05 -3.90 -27.92
C SER A 576 1.88 -4.63 -26.59
N ASP A 577 2.04 -5.94 -26.58
CA ASP A 577 1.80 -6.78 -25.40
C ASP A 577 2.92 -6.56 -24.37
N ASP A 578 4.18 -6.49 -24.84
CA ASP A 578 5.35 -6.14 -24.02
C ASP A 578 5.24 -4.72 -23.43
N ALA A 579 4.61 -3.79 -24.15
CA ALA A 579 4.40 -2.42 -23.70
C ALA A 579 3.18 -2.25 -22.77
N ALA A 580 2.24 -3.20 -22.75
CA ALA A 580 0.89 -2.97 -22.26
C ALA A 580 0.84 -2.60 -20.77
N SER A 581 1.56 -3.35 -19.93
CA SER A 581 1.66 -3.08 -18.48
C SER A 581 2.29 -1.72 -18.19
N THR A 582 3.33 -1.34 -18.96
CA THR A 582 3.98 -0.03 -18.86
C THR A 582 3.04 1.10 -19.25
N MET A 583 2.34 0.97 -20.37
CA MET A 583 1.37 1.98 -20.82
C MET A 583 0.28 2.21 -19.76
N TYR A 584 -0.21 1.14 -19.13
CA TYR A 584 -1.21 1.26 -18.06
C TYR A 584 -0.63 1.87 -16.78
N ALA A 585 0.60 1.51 -16.39
CA ALA A 585 1.30 2.13 -15.26
C ALA A 585 1.49 3.65 -15.45
N LEU A 586 1.93 4.08 -16.63
CA LEU A 586 2.08 5.50 -16.97
C LEU A 586 0.74 6.23 -16.96
N LYS A 587 -0.34 5.57 -17.41
CA LYS A 587 -1.71 6.09 -17.32
C LYS A 587 -2.16 6.25 -15.86
N ALA A 588 -1.88 5.27 -15.00
CA ALA A 588 -2.17 5.35 -13.57
C ALA A 588 -1.43 6.50 -12.88
N LEU A 589 -0.20 6.80 -13.32
CA LEU A 589 0.61 7.95 -12.92
C LEU A 589 0.21 9.27 -13.60
N ARG A 590 -0.83 9.24 -14.45
CA ARG A 590 -1.38 10.42 -15.15
C ARG A 590 -0.37 11.14 -16.03
N ILE A 591 0.51 10.39 -16.68
CA ILE A 591 1.36 10.91 -17.77
C ILE A 591 0.46 11.50 -18.86
N GLY A 592 0.79 12.70 -19.32
CA GLY A 592 -0.02 13.44 -20.29
C GLY A 592 0.15 12.91 -21.71
N LYS A 593 1.41 12.62 -22.07
CA LYS A 593 1.79 12.19 -23.42
C LYS A 593 2.78 11.04 -23.38
N VAL A 594 2.57 10.04 -24.24
CA VAL A 594 3.49 8.91 -24.41
C VAL A 594 3.92 8.80 -25.86
N TYR A 595 5.23 8.87 -26.09
CA TYR A 595 5.81 8.48 -27.35
C TYR A 595 6.12 6.98 -27.38
N THR A 596 5.84 6.31 -28.48
CA THR A 596 6.08 4.87 -28.61
C THR A 596 7.11 4.54 -29.69
N VAL A 597 7.98 3.57 -29.41
CA VAL A 597 9.04 3.10 -30.32
C VAL A 597 8.91 1.59 -30.48
N GLY A 598 8.84 1.12 -31.73
CA GLY A 598 8.92 -0.31 -32.07
C GLY A 598 7.56 -1.04 -32.13
N PHE A 599 6.44 -0.39 -31.79
CA PHE A 599 5.12 -1.02 -31.84
C PHE A 599 3.99 -0.03 -32.19
N LYS A 600 2.87 -0.57 -32.67
CA LYS A 600 1.62 0.18 -32.86
C LYS A 600 0.75 0.04 -31.62
N THR A 601 0.30 1.15 -31.04
CA THR A 601 -0.53 1.13 -29.83
C THR A 601 -2.00 0.82 -30.17
N PRO A 602 -2.59 -0.23 -29.58
CA PRO A 602 -4.02 -0.51 -29.68
C PRO A 602 -4.88 0.62 -29.10
N LEU A 603 -6.07 0.85 -29.67
CA LEU A 603 -7.00 1.91 -29.22
C LEU A 603 -7.39 1.79 -27.74
N VAL A 604 -7.52 0.55 -27.23
CA VAL A 604 -7.86 0.30 -25.83
C VAL A 604 -6.74 0.80 -24.90
N LEU A 605 -5.48 0.51 -25.23
CA LEU A 605 -4.30 0.96 -24.49
C LEU A 605 -4.08 2.48 -24.60
N ALA A 606 -4.40 3.07 -25.76
CA ALA A 606 -4.30 4.52 -25.97
C ALA A 606 -5.43 5.32 -25.28
N ARG A 607 -6.52 4.67 -24.85
CA ARG A 607 -7.69 5.37 -24.29
C ARG A 607 -7.31 6.18 -23.05
N GLY A 608 -7.45 7.50 -23.13
CA GLY A 608 -7.12 8.42 -22.04
C GLY A 608 -5.64 8.82 -21.95
N LEU A 609 -4.84 8.50 -22.98
CA LEU A 609 -3.47 8.97 -23.15
C LEU A 609 -3.32 9.63 -24.52
N VAL A 610 -2.53 10.70 -24.61
CA VAL A 610 -2.06 11.19 -25.92
C VAL A 610 -0.89 10.32 -26.34
N VAL A 611 -1.07 9.50 -27.36
CA VAL A 611 -0.03 8.57 -27.85
C VAL A 611 0.46 9.00 -29.22
N GLU A 612 1.79 9.16 -29.37
CA GLU A 612 2.43 9.53 -30.64
C GLU A 612 3.53 8.51 -30.99
N PRO A 613 3.39 7.74 -32.08
CA PRO A 613 4.47 6.87 -32.55
C PRO A 613 5.68 7.69 -33.02
N PHE A 614 6.89 7.32 -32.62
CA PHE A 614 8.12 7.83 -33.22
C PHE A 614 8.35 7.17 -34.58
N ASN A 615 7.78 7.77 -35.63
CA ASN A 615 7.87 7.30 -37.00
C ASN A 615 8.68 8.24 -37.93
N SER A 616 9.13 9.38 -37.43
CA SER A 616 9.88 10.37 -38.20
C SER A 616 10.92 11.11 -37.35
N LEU A 617 11.91 11.70 -38.04
CA LEU A 617 12.90 12.59 -37.41
C LEU A 617 12.23 13.83 -36.81
N GLU A 618 11.11 14.28 -37.38
CA GLU A 618 10.33 15.41 -36.86
C GLU A 618 9.71 15.10 -35.50
N SER A 619 9.18 13.89 -35.29
CA SER A 619 8.67 13.47 -33.98
C SER A 619 9.78 13.53 -32.94
N LEU A 620 10.98 13.05 -33.28
CA LEU A 620 12.16 13.10 -32.43
C LEU A 620 12.62 14.54 -32.16
N GLN A 621 12.56 15.43 -33.15
CA GLN A 621 12.85 16.87 -32.97
C GLN A 621 11.81 17.55 -32.07
N ARG A 622 10.52 17.24 -32.21
CA ARG A 622 9.46 17.76 -31.31
C ARG A 622 9.69 17.33 -29.86
N ALA A 623 10.01 16.06 -29.65
CA ALA A 623 10.35 15.52 -28.32
C ALA A 623 11.68 16.05 -27.76
N ARG A 624 12.51 16.69 -28.59
CA ARG A 624 13.77 17.37 -28.18
C ARG A 624 13.65 18.89 -28.18
N SER A 625 12.47 19.45 -28.47
CA SER A 625 12.31 20.90 -28.55
C SER A 625 12.68 21.58 -27.22
N LEU A 626 13.26 22.78 -27.30
CA LEU A 626 13.95 23.49 -26.20
C LEU A 626 13.06 23.92 -25.03
N ASN A 627 11.76 23.62 -25.07
CA ASN A 627 10.87 23.83 -23.92
C ASN A 627 10.90 22.55 -23.07
N ASP A 628 11.42 22.64 -21.84
CA ASP A 628 11.59 21.52 -20.90
C ASP A 628 10.32 20.65 -20.74
N ASP A 629 9.13 21.21 -20.96
CA ASP A 629 7.84 20.51 -20.88
C ASP A 629 7.59 19.47 -21.99
N ALA A 630 8.23 19.64 -23.16
CA ALA A 630 8.10 18.70 -24.29
C ALA A 630 9.10 17.54 -24.21
N SER A 631 10.19 17.70 -23.46
CA SER A 631 11.17 16.64 -23.27
C SER A 631 10.58 15.49 -22.46
N PRO A 632 10.87 14.22 -22.81
CA PRO A 632 10.50 13.09 -21.98
C PRO A 632 11.09 13.20 -20.57
N PHE A 633 10.20 13.13 -19.58
CA PHE A 633 10.55 12.99 -18.17
C PHE A 633 10.89 11.54 -17.84
N VAL A 634 10.16 10.58 -18.42
CA VAL A 634 10.34 9.14 -18.19
C VAL A 634 10.66 8.43 -19.49
N ILE A 635 11.62 7.50 -19.44
CA ILE A 635 11.89 6.56 -20.53
C ILE A 635 11.78 5.16 -19.95
N VAL A 636 10.91 4.32 -20.52
CA VAL A 636 10.77 2.92 -20.12
C VAL A 636 11.11 2.02 -21.31
N SER A 637 12.08 1.14 -21.14
CA SER A 637 12.40 0.11 -22.12
C SER A 637 11.84 -1.25 -21.70
N ALA A 638 10.94 -1.80 -22.51
CA ALA A 638 10.47 -3.18 -22.46
C ALA A 638 11.06 -4.01 -23.62
N LEU A 639 12.24 -3.63 -24.11
CA LEU A 639 12.97 -4.40 -25.12
C LEU A 639 13.83 -5.48 -24.45
N GLY A 640 14.16 -6.53 -25.20
CA GLY A 640 15.09 -7.56 -24.74
C GLY A 640 16.51 -7.02 -24.54
N ALA A 641 17.30 -7.72 -23.70
CA ALA A 641 18.68 -7.38 -23.37
C ALA A 641 19.62 -7.27 -24.59
N ASP A 642 19.29 -7.94 -25.70
CA ASP A 642 20.01 -7.85 -26.97
C ASP A 642 19.95 -6.45 -27.62
N LYS A 643 18.97 -5.62 -27.22
CA LYS A 643 18.78 -4.25 -27.72
C LYS A 643 19.43 -3.17 -26.85
N ALA A 644 20.21 -3.53 -25.82
CA ALA A 644 20.82 -2.60 -24.86
C ALA A 644 21.53 -1.40 -25.53
N ASN A 645 22.26 -1.62 -26.63
CA ASN A 645 22.95 -0.54 -27.33
C ASN A 645 21.99 0.52 -27.91
N ILE A 646 20.86 0.10 -28.49
CA ILE A 646 19.86 1.01 -29.05
C ILE A 646 19.17 1.79 -27.93
N VAL A 647 18.84 1.11 -26.83
CA VAL A 647 18.27 1.76 -25.64
C VAL A 647 19.23 2.82 -25.10
N GLY A 648 20.51 2.47 -24.93
CA GLY A 648 21.54 3.41 -24.48
C GLY A 648 21.71 4.62 -25.40
N MET A 649 21.64 4.45 -26.72
CA MET A 649 21.67 5.57 -27.66
C MET A 649 20.46 6.50 -27.48
N LEU A 650 19.25 5.95 -27.36
CA LEU A 650 18.04 6.76 -27.16
C LEU A 650 18.04 7.51 -25.84
N VAL A 651 18.50 6.86 -24.77
CA VAL A 651 18.67 7.51 -23.46
C VAL A 651 19.61 8.71 -23.56
N ARG A 652 20.75 8.59 -24.26
CA ARG A 652 21.67 9.72 -24.48
C ARG A 652 21.02 10.87 -25.26
N VAL A 653 20.18 10.57 -26.24
CA VAL A 653 19.50 11.58 -27.07
C VAL A 653 18.57 12.47 -26.24
N PHE A 654 17.93 11.91 -25.21
CA PHE A 654 17.00 12.63 -24.32
C PHE A 654 17.63 13.06 -22.99
N GLY A 655 18.91 12.75 -22.78
CA GLY A 655 19.69 13.21 -21.64
C GLY A 655 20.01 14.69 -21.67
N GLY A 656 20.34 15.25 -20.50
CA GLY A 656 20.84 16.62 -20.38
C GLY A 656 22.33 16.72 -20.68
N SER A 657 22.80 17.87 -21.16
CA SER A 657 24.23 18.19 -21.14
C SER A 657 24.68 18.42 -19.69
N ARG A 658 25.86 17.89 -19.31
CA ARG A 658 26.45 18.16 -18.00
C ARG A 658 26.53 19.67 -17.76
N GLY A 659 25.73 20.21 -16.82
CA GLY A 659 25.87 21.58 -16.31
C GLY A 659 24.75 22.60 -16.59
N SER A 660 23.59 22.23 -17.13
CA SER A 660 22.46 23.18 -17.29
C SER A 660 21.41 23.08 -16.17
N SER A 661 21.39 24.08 -15.26
CA SER A 661 20.38 24.46 -14.24
C SER A 661 19.93 23.37 -13.23
N PRO A 662 19.24 23.69 -12.10
CA PRO A 662 19.08 22.78 -10.95
C PRO A 662 17.94 21.77 -11.20
N ASN A 663 17.93 21.14 -12.38
CA ASN A 663 16.75 20.59 -13.01
C ASN A 663 16.42 19.18 -12.51
N ILE A 664 15.15 19.02 -12.12
CA ILE A 664 14.45 17.80 -11.74
C ILE A 664 15.01 16.58 -12.50
N ARG A 665 15.45 15.55 -11.76
CA ARG A 665 16.00 14.33 -12.37
C ARG A 665 14.95 13.60 -13.21
N LYS A 666 15.28 13.35 -14.47
CA LYS A 666 14.50 12.46 -15.35
C LYS A 666 14.60 11.02 -14.88
N VAL A 667 13.70 10.16 -15.33
CA VAL A 667 13.61 8.75 -14.92
C VAL A 667 13.83 7.80 -16.09
N PHE A 668 14.68 6.81 -15.90
CA PHE A 668 14.87 5.71 -16.83
C PHE A 668 14.53 4.39 -16.13
N LEU A 669 13.70 3.56 -16.74
CA LEU A 669 13.36 2.23 -16.27
C LEU A 669 13.68 1.20 -17.36
N ASP A 670 14.58 0.28 -17.06
CA ASP A 670 14.93 -0.82 -17.95
C ASP A 670 14.28 -2.12 -17.45
N LEU A 671 13.34 -2.65 -18.24
CA LEU A 671 12.65 -3.91 -17.95
C LEU A 671 13.34 -5.11 -18.61
N ALA A 672 14.47 -4.92 -19.29
CA ALA A 672 15.23 -6.01 -19.88
C ALA A 672 15.84 -6.90 -18.79
N ASP A 673 15.55 -8.20 -18.90
CA ASP A 673 16.16 -9.27 -18.12
C ASP A 673 17.17 -10.05 -18.99
N GLY A 674 18.22 -10.58 -18.35
CA GLY A 674 19.21 -11.45 -18.96
C GLY A 674 20.55 -10.79 -19.36
N PRO A 675 21.48 -11.60 -19.91
CA PRO A 675 22.83 -11.16 -20.24
C PRO A 675 22.81 -10.12 -21.38
N ARG A 676 23.57 -9.04 -21.18
CA ARG A 676 23.62 -7.86 -22.07
C ARG A 676 25.06 -7.46 -22.38
N LYS A 677 25.28 -6.88 -23.56
CA LYS A 677 26.60 -6.36 -24.02
C LYS A 677 26.81 -4.87 -23.72
N GLY A 678 25.83 -4.21 -23.12
CA GLY A 678 25.89 -2.80 -22.74
C GLY A 678 25.02 -2.53 -21.53
N ASP A 679 25.23 -1.38 -20.89
CA ASP A 679 24.52 -0.97 -19.67
C ASP A 679 23.74 0.33 -19.90
N PRO A 680 22.47 0.25 -20.33
CA PRO A 680 21.62 1.41 -20.48
C PRO A 680 21.41 2.17 -19.18
N GLY A 681 21.43 1.49 -18.03
CA GLY A 681 21.27 2.10 -16.71
C GLY A 681 22.43 3.03 -16.39
N ALA A 682 23.67 2.55 -16.51
CA ALA A 682 24.86 3.40 -16.33
C ALA A 682 24.91 4.56 -17.34
N ILE A 683 24.47 4.33 -18.58
CA ILE A 683 24.36 5.41 -19.58
C ILE A 683 23.31 6.45 -19.16
N ALA A 684 22.18 6.02 -18.59
CA ALA A 684 21.14 6.91 -18.11
C ALA A 684 21.63 7.78 -16.95
N GLU A 685 22.32 7.20 -15.98
CA GLU A 685 22.93 7.94 -14.86
C GLU A 685 23.95 8.98 -15.36
N GLN A 686 24.82 8.59 -16.30
CA GLN A 686 25.77 9.51 -16.94
C GLN A 686 25.07 10.65 -17.72
N SER A 687 23.82 10.41 -18.14
CA SER A 687 22.98 11.35 -18.89
C SER A 687 22.01 12.14 -18.00
N GLY A 688 22.13 12.02 -16.66
CA GLY A 688 21.36 12.78 -15.67
C GLY A 688 20.02 12.17 -15.27
N PHE A 689 19.77 10.90 -15.58
CA PHE A 689 18.56 10.18 -15.15
C PHE A 689 18.77 9.49 -13.80
N ALA A 690 17.70 9.36 -13.03
CA ALA A 690 17.56 8.27 -12.06
C ALA A 690 17.25 6.97 -12.82
N ALA A 691 18.10 5.97 -12.70
CA ALA A 691 17.97 4.70 -13.39
C ALA A 691 17.43 3.62 -12.46
N TYR A 692 16.42 2.88 -12.92
CA TYR A 692 15.85 1.72 -12.24
C TYR A 692 15.94 0.50 -13.16
N GLY A 693 16.18 -0.67 -12.56
CA GLY A 693 16.29 -1.93 -13.27
C GLY A 693 15.08 -2.84 -13.08
N ILE A 694 15.07 -3.94 -13.83
CA ILE A 694 14.04 -4.98 -13.78
C ILE A 694 13.97 -5.64 -12.40
N ALA A 695 15.08 -5.71 -11.66
CA ALA A 695 15.16 -6.37 -10.36
C ALA A 695 14.17 -5.81 -9.33
N ASP A 696 14.06 -4.49 -9.23
CA ASP A 696 13.10 -3.83 -8.34
C ASP A 696 11.66 -4.09 -8.79
N THR A 697 11.43 -4.00 -10.10
CA THR A 697 10.12 -4.19 -10.71
C THR A 697 9.61 -5.62 -10.52
N VAL A 698 10.47 -6.63 -10.69
CA VAL A 698 10.13 -8.04 -10.46
C VAL A 698 9.90 -8.30 -8.98
N ALA A 699 10.70 -7.70 -8.08
CA ALA A 699 10.47 -7.84 -6.64
C ALA A 699 9.11 -7.25 -6.23
N PHE A 700 8.78 -6.03 -6.65
CA PHE A 700 7.46 -5.44 -6.39
C PHE A 700 6.33 -6.21 -7.06
N THR A 701 6.52 -6.70 -8.29
CA THR A 701 5.54 -7.56 -8.97
C THR A 701 5.32 -8.84 -8.18
N THR A 702 6.37 -9.44 -7.63
CA THR A 702 6.29 -10.65 -6.79
C THR A 702 5.53 -10.40 -5.49
N VAL A 703 5.75 -9.25 -4.82
CA VAL A 703 4.95 -8.82 -3.66
C VAL A 703 3.48 -8.77 -4.02
N GLU A 704 3.15 -8.16 -5.15
CA GLU A 704 1.78 -8.01 -5.64
C GLU A 704 1.15 -9.34 -6.05
N THR A 705 1.90 -10.22 -6.71
CA THR A 705 1.48 -11.58 -7.04
C THR A 705 1.19 -12.38 -5.77
N LEU A 706 2.06 -12.36 -4.76
CA LEU A 706 1.80 -13.01 -3.47
C LEU A 706 0.53 -12.45 -2.82
N ARG A 707 0.36 -11.13 -2.82
CA ARG A 707 -0.85 -10.48 -2.31
C ARG A 707 -2.12 -10.95 -3.02
N LEU A 708 -2.09 -11.10 -4.35
CA LEU A 708 -3.23 -11.58 -5.13
C LEU A 708 -3.50 -13.07 -4.94
N LEU A 709 -2.45 -13.90 -4.85
CA LEU A 709 -2.58 -15.36 -4.74
C LEU A 709 -2.99 -15.82 -3.34
N VAL A 710 -2.47 -15.19 -2.28
CA VAL A 710 -2.69 -15.64 -0.89
C VAL A 710 -3.29 -14.59 0.05
N GLY A 711 -3.56 -13.37 -0.44
CA GLY A 711 -4.20 -12.31 0.34
C GLY A 711 -3.34 -11.72 1.46
N GLN A 712 -2.06 -12.09 1.54
CA GLN A 712 -1.14 -11.68 2.60
C GLN A 712 0.08 -10.97 2.03
N ASN A 713 0.65 -10.10 2.88
CA ASN A 713 1.73 -9.22 2.48
C ASN A 713 3.08 -9.86 2.83
N VAL A 714 4.02 -9.76 1.90
CA VAL A 714 5.43 -10.10 2.11
C VAL A 714 6.23 -8.85 1.74
N PRO A 715 7.04 -8.26 2.65
CA PRO A 715 7.74 -7.02 2.38
C PRO A 715 8.64 -7.11 1.14
N TYR A 716 8.70 -6.03 0.36
CA TYR A 716 9.62 -5.91 -0.79
C TYR A 716 11.06 -6.29 -0.43
N SER A 717 11.54 -5.83 0.72
CA SER A 717 12.89 -6.10 1.21
C SER A 717 13.11 -7.57 1.55
N PHE A 718 12.10 -8.24 2.13
CA PHE A 718 12.13 -9.70 2.31
C PHE A 718 12.20 -10.44 0.98
N VAL A 719 11.42 -10.01 -0.03
CA VAL A 719 11.52 -10.59 -1.38
C VAL A 719 12.93 -10.43 -1.92
N ARG A 720 13.52 -9.22 -1.87
CA ARG A 720 14.90 -9.00 -2.33
C ARG A 720 15.92 -9.85 -1.57
N LEU A 721 15.76 -10.00 -0.25
CA LEU A 721 16.65 -10.81 0.59
C LEU A 721 16.53 -12.30 0.29
N ALA A 722 15.31 -12.83 0.24
CA ALA A 722 15.03 -14.26 0.10
C ALA A 722 15.20 -14.78 -1.33
N SER A 723 15.03 -13.91 -2.33
CA SER A 723 15.24 -14.23 -3.74
C SER A 723 16.73 -14.24 -4.14
N GLY A 724 17.60 -13.56 -3.39
CA GLY A 724 19.01 -13.39 -3.73
C GLY A 724 19.24 -12.70 -5.10
N ASN A 725 20.44 -12.83 -5.66
CA ASN A 725 20.76 -12.32 -7.01
C ASN A 725 20.21 -13.22 -8.14
N GLY A 726 19.66 -14.40 -7.85
CA GLY A 726 19.34 -15.40 -8.88
C GLY A 726 17.93 -15.33 -9.45
N MET A 727 17.04 -14.49 -8.89
CA MET A 727 15.70 -14.21 -9.46
C MET A 727 15.66 -13.07 -10.47
N PHE A 728 16.75 -12.31 -10.64
CA PHE A 728 16.76 -10.99 -11.28
C PHE A 728 17.85 -10.80 -12.32
#